data_AF-A0A222G5Y4-F1
#
_entry.id   AF-A0A222G5Y4-F1
#
_cell.length_a   1.000
_cell.length_b   1.000
_cell.length_c   1.000
_cell.angle_alpha   90.00
_cell.angle_beta   90.00
_cell.angle_gamma   90.00
#
_symmetry.space_group_name_H-M   'P 1'
#
loop_
_entity.id
_entity.type
_entity.pdbx_description
1 polymer ?
#
loop_
_entity_poly.entity_id
_entity_poly.type
_entity_poly.pdbx_seq_one_letter_code
_entity_poly.pdbx_strand_id
1 'polypeptide(L)'
;MHLKILNFLMTRMIFILVFMLAPSFYSFAFSPVEAQNTTSISDNIAEIFPSATRIGPVDKKIAVTPVYQLGDLLGYVFESDDFTNFIGFSGQTINILIGIDTQGVITGLKILNHHEPIFLHGLGEPPLFNFVNQYQNHSVKERFIINARDKSAQDATYFDGITRATISVLVVNDTIIASALKVAREKLSGFVAPSNFVINPDYFQKLDFDQLVEQKYIQHWQLTRDEALAITESSSAALAKAINIASEDTNNFINLYFGFVNIPIIGKNLLGETEYQRLLENLIPGEHALMVFNRGNYAFVSEDFIPQTVPSRLSAAQASLPVDIRDVDFYSYFNPRFALEIPDYNEIKVFRIKSQSGFELNKTLSLSLAVNYNQSFLSKNQYNFSFDSILPEVLFLDQTPLVKPEKAQPLWLKLWIQRSVEIIVLSMYLIALIIIFIKQEALAKNAKLTHQVRFLSLIFVIGFIGFYSQGQLSVVNIYTLLLSLKQGFNIEVFLLDPVIFILWVFVFITLFLWGRGLFCGWLCPFGAMQEVVALIAAKLKIKQIKIKPKYHTAAQKIKYVLLILLVACSFYSLTLAEQLAEVEPFKTSITLNFVRYWPFVLYAVLLLVLSLKIHKFYCRYLCPLGAGLAIIGRYPIFKWIRRREECGSPCQLCRNKKCGIDAIKPTGDIDYAECIQCLECVVTIESPKLCVVNKYANKTKPSQIKILNCNQ
;
A
#
# COMPACT_ATOMS: atom_id res chain seq x y z
N MET A 1 0.35 -57.59 -50.43
CA MET A 1 -0.61 -56.68 -49.77
C MET A 1 -0.03 -55.92 -48.56
N HIS A 2 1.24 -56.14 -48.16
CA HIS A 2 1.85 -55.45 -47.01
C HIS A 2 2.67 -54.18 -47.35
N LEU A 3 3.13 -54.00 -48.59
CA LEU A 3 3.97 -52.84 -48.95
C LEU A 3 3.18 -51.54 -49.21
N LYS A 4 1.92 -51.62 -49.66
CA LYS A 4 1.08 -50.42 -49.93
C LYS A 4 0.57 -49.74 -48.65
N ILE A 5 0.37 -50.51 -47.58
CA ILE A 5 -0.12 -49.96 -46.29
C ILE A 5 1.03 -49.26 -45.55
N LEU A 6 2.26 -49.77 -45.65
CA LEU A 6 3.43 -49.14 -45.03
C LEU A 6 3.78 -47.80 -45.70
N ASN A 7 3.72 -47.70 -47.02
CA ASN A 7 3.91 -46.43 -47.73
C ASN A 7 2.78 -45.42 -47.43
N PHE A 8 1.53 -45.87 -47.31
CA PHE A 8 0.42 -44.97 -46.97
C PHE A 8 0.52 -44.40 -45.55
N LEU A 9 0.96 -45.20 -44.57
CA LEU A 9 1.22 -44.74 -43.20
C LEU A 9 2.46 -43.84 -43.11
N MET A 10 3.54 -44.15 -43.84
CA MET A 10 4.75 -43.34 -43.81
C MET A 10 4.55 -41.97 -44.49
N THR A 11 3.75 -41.91 -45.56
CA THR A 11 3.42 -40.65 -46.24
C THR A 11 2.52 -39.77 -45.37
N ARG A 12 1.57 -40.37 -44.62
CA ARG A 12 0.75 -39.64 -43.63
C ARG A 12 1.54 -39.18 -42.41
N MET A 13 2.52 -39.96 -41.96
CA MET A 13 3.38 -39.59 -40.83
C MET A 13 4.32 -38.44 -41.21
N ILE A 14 4.85 -38.44 -42.44
CA ILE A 14 5.64 -37.32 -42.98
C ILE A 14 4.75 -36.08 -43.18
N PHE A 15 3.52 -36.23 -43.67
CA PHE A 15 2.59 -35.10 -43.81
C PHE A 15 2.19 -34.50 -42.44
N ILE A 16 1.99 -35.33 -41.41
CA ILE A 16 1.66 -34.87 -40.05
C ILE A 16 2.89 -34.23 -39.38
N LEU A 17 4.11 -34.73 -39.62
CA LEU A 17 5.34 -34.13 -39.11
C LEU A 17 5.63 -32.78 -39.79
N VAL A 18 5.38 -32.65 -41.10
CA VAL A 18 5.52 -31.38 -41.84
C VAL A 18 4.42 -30.37 -41.44
N PHE A 19 3.20 -30.82 -41.14
CA PHE A 19 2.12 -29.93 -40.67
C PHE A 19 2.28 -29.51 -39.20
N MET A 20 2.96 -30.32 -38.36
CA MET A 20 3.31 -29.95 -36.98
C MET A 20 4.56 -29.07 -36.89
N LEU A 21 5.44 -29.07 -37.91
CA LEU A 21 6.62 -28.19 -38.00
C LEU A 21 6.36 -26.90 -38.82
N ALA A 22 5.20 -26.78 -39.48
CA ALA A 22 4.81 -25.60 -40.25
C ALA A 22 4.45 -24.33 -39.42
N PRO A 23 3.94 -24.39 -38.17
CA PRO A 23 3.76 -23.17 -37.38
C PRO A 23 5.07 -22.70 -36.72
N SER A 24 6.15 -23.49 -36.75
CA SER A 24 7.45 -23.11 -36.15
C SER A 24 8.43 -22.43 -37.12
N PHE A 25 8.13 -22.39 -38.43
CA PHE A 25 8.96 -21.68 -39.42
C PHE A 25 8.37 -20.35 -39.92
N TYR A 26 7.10 -20.05 -39.67
CA TYR A 26 6.53 -18.72 -39.93
C TYR A 26 6.84 -17.69 -38.83
N SER A 27 7.37 -18.13 -37.68
CA SER A 27 7.77 -17.23 -36.58
C SER A 27 9.25 -16.80 -36.61
N PHE A 28 10.03 -17.18 -37.64
CA PHE A 28 11.47 -16.84 -37.72
C PHE A 28 11.88 -15.99 -38.95
N ALA A 29 10.94 -15.60 -39.82
CA ALA A 29 11.26 -14.82 -41.03
C ALA A 29 10.62 -13.43 -41.09
N PHE A 30 9.79 -13.06 -40.11
CA PHE A 30 9.36 -11.70 -39.85
C PHE A 30 9.35 -11.49 -38.34
N SER A 31 10.54 -11.42 -37.74
CA SER A 31 10.68 -10.51 -36.61
C SER A 31 10.52 -9.12 -37.21
N PRO A 32 9.44 -8.36 -36.94
CA PRO A 32 9.67 -6.93 -36.85
C PRO A 32 10.77 -6.83 -35.78
N VAL A 33 11.93 -6.30 -36.16
CA VAL A 33 12.77 -5.66 -35.16
C VAL A 33 11.81 -4.76 -34.41
N GLU A 34 11.49 -5.15 -33.18
CA GLU A 34 10.71 -4.34 -32.28
C GLU A 34 11.58 -3.12 -32.01
N ALA A 35 11.48 -2.16 -32.93
CA ALA A 35 11.92 -0.82 -32.72
C ALA A 35 11.17 -0.39 -31.46
N GLN A 36 11.92 -0.31 -30.35
CA GLN A 36 11.49 0.25 -29.07
C GLN A 36 11.20 1.75 -29.25
N ASN A 37 10.23 2.09 -30.07
CA ASN A 37 9.83 3.44 -30.40
C ASN A 37 8.31 3.50 -30.40
N THR A 38 7.78 3.88 -29.23
CA THR A 38 6.66 4.81 -28.97
C THR A 38 5.92 4.34 -27.72
N THR A 39 6.59 4.38 -26.57
CA THR A 39 5.90 4.64 -25.32
C THR A 39 5.16 5.97 -25.52
N SER A 40 3.82 5.93 -25.60
CA SER A 40 2.99 7.13 -25.62
C SER A 40 3.40 7.98 -24.42
N ILE A 41 3.98 9.14 -24.68
CA ILE A 41 4.33 10.10 -23.64
C ILE A 41 3.01 10.48 -22.97
N SER A 42 2.91 10.29 -21.66
CA SER A 42 1.71 10.74 -20.94
C SER A 42 1.58 12.24 -21.05
N ASP A 43 0.36 12.76 -21.11
CA ASP A 43 0.10 14.21 -21.24
C ASP A 43 0.85 15.02 -20.15
N ASN A 44 0.97 14.45 -18.95
CA ASN A 44 1.71 15.04 -17.83
C ASN A 44 3.23 15.16 -18.10
N ILE A 45 3.85 14.17 -18.74
CA ILE A 45 5.28 14.22 -19.07
C ILE A 45 5.52 15.17 -20.24
N ALA A 46 4.59 15.22 -21.20
CA ALA A 46 4.67 16.14 -22.34
C ALA A 46 4.56 17.62 -21.90
N GLU A 47 3.78 17.92 -20.86
CA GLU A 47 3.74 19.27 -20.26
C GLU A 47 5.08 19.67 -19.60
N ILE A 48 5.76 18.73 -18.93
CA ILE A 48 7.03 18.98 -18.23
C ILE A 48 8.22 19.05 -19.21
N PHE A 49 8.22 18.22 -20.25
CA PHE A 49 9.22 18.22 -21.32
C PHE A 49 8.55 18.36 -22.69
N PRO A 50 8.22 19.59 -23.13
CA PRO A 50 7.52 19.83 -24.41
C PRO A 50 8.30 19.34 -25.64
N SER A 51 9.62 19.28 -25.55
CA SER A 51 10.53 18.80 -26.61
C SER A 51 10.79 17.28 -26.57
N ALA A 52 10.19 16.54 -25.64
CA ALA A 52 10.37 15.10 -25.52
C ALA A 52 9.78 14.37 -26.73
N THR A 53 10.56 13.47 -27.32
CA THR A 53 10.08 12.60 -28.42
C THR A 53 9.96 11.15 -27.98
N ARG A 54 10.60 10.75 -26.87
CA ARG A 54 10.55 9.39 -26.33
C ARG A 54 10.85 9.38 -24.82
N ILE A 55 10.23 8.45 -24.10
CA ILE A 55 10.59 8.09 -22.72
C ILE A 55 11.21 6.70 -22.66
N GLY A 56 12.27 6.53 -21.88
CA GLY A 56 12.85 5.22 -21.61
C GLY A 56 12.08 4.42 -20.56
N PRO A 57 12.43 3.15 -20.34
CA PRO A 57 11.84 2.36 -19.25
C PRO A 57 12.25 2.96 -17.89
N VAL A 58 11.37 2.82 -16.90
CA VAL A 58 11.68 3.18 -15.51
C VAL A 58 12.94 2.42 -15.07
N ASP A 59 13.90 3.14 -14.48
CA ASP A 59 15.15 2.53 -14.05
C ASP A 59 14.91 1.50 -12.94
N LYS A 60 15.61 0.35 -13.01
CA LYS A 60 15.42 -0.77 -12.08
C LYS A 60 16.02 -0.53 -10.69
N LYS A 61 16.95 0.42 -10.57
CA LYS A 61 17.61 0.74 -9.29
C LYS A 61 16.88 1.85 -8.53
N ILE A 62 16.29 2.79 -9.26
CA ILE A 62 15.66 3.99 -8.72
C ILE A 62 14.47 4.30 -9.60
N ALA A 63 13.30 4.59 -9.03
CA ALA A 63 12.05 4.86 -9.75
C ALA A 63 12.09 6.21 -10.50
N VAL A 64 12.94 6.32 -11.52
CA VAL A 64 13.05 7.47 -12.41
C VAL A 64 12.81 7.04 -13.85
N THR A 65 12.17 7.90 -14.62
CA THR A 65 11.92 7.72 -16.04
C THR A 65 12.83 8.67 -16.83
N PRO A 66 13.80 8.17 -17.61
CA PRO A 66 14.63 9.03 -18.45
C PRO A 66 13.84 9.54 -19.66
N VAL A 67 13.96 10.83 -19.95
CA VAL A 67 13.25 11.50 -21.05
C VAL A 67 14.24 11.93 -22.11
N TYR A 68 13.94 11.62 -23.38
CA TYR A 68 14.82 11.85 -24.52
C TYR A 68 14.20 12.74 -25.58
N GLN A 69 15.04 13.57 -26.19
CA GLN A 69 14.77 14.17 -27.49
C GLN A 69 15.63 13.45 -28.53
N LEU A 70 14.96 12.70 -29.39
CA LEU A 70 15.55 11.76 -30.34
C LEU A 70 16.45 10.73 -29.63
N GLY A 71 17.75 10.99 -29.57
CA GLY A 71 18.76 10.16 -28.89
C GLY A 71 19.40 10.82 -27.67
N ASP A 72 19.17 12.12 -27.45
CA ASP A 72 19.82 12.89 -26.40
C ASP A 72 18.97 12.91 -25.14
N LEU A 73 19.60 12.68 -23.99
CA LEU A 73 18.95 12.71 -22.69
C LEU A 73 18.62 14.16 -22.32
N LEU A 74 17.34 14.51 -22.24
CA LEU A 74 16.88 15.80 -21.75
C LEU A 74 16.96 15.87 -20.22
N GLY A 75 16.58 14.78 -19.56
CA GLY A 75 16.44 14.76 -18.11
C GLY A 75 15.72 13.52 -17.59
N TYR A 76 15.26 13.61 -16.34
CA TYR A 76 14.56 12.55 -15.63
C TYR A 76 13.24 13.07 -15.07
N VAL A 77 12.20 12.24 -15.13
CA VAL A 77 10.91 12.47 -14.47
C VAL A 77 10.67 11.42 -13.40
N PHE A 78 10.13 11.84 -12.26
CA PHE A 78 9.86 10.97 -11.12
C PHE A 78 8.73 11.50 -10.24
N GLU A 79 8.11 10.63 -9.45
CA GLU A 79 7.09 10.98 -8.46
C GLU A 79 7.74 11.18 -7.09
N SER A 80 7.34 12.21 -6.34
CA SER A 80 7.97 12.53 -5.05
C SER A 80 7.79 11.42 -3.99
N ASP A 81 6.65 10.72 -4.01
CA ASP A 81 6.33 9.63 -3.07
C ASP A 81 7.28 8.42 -3.21
N ASP A 82 7.92 8.24 -4.37
CA ASP A 82 8.92 7.18 -4.56
C ASP A 82 10.24 7.47 -3.81
N PHE A 83 10.46 8.74 -3.40
CA PHE A 83 11.73 9.21 -2.85
C PHE A 83 11.62 9.72 -1.41
N THR A 84 10.50 10.36 -1.09
CA THR A 84 10.24 11.07 0.17
C THR A 84 8.81 10.84 0.64
N ASN A 85 8.61 10.66 1.95
CA ASN A 85 7.29 10.45 2.54
C ASN A 85 6.95 11.55 3.56
N PHE A 86 7.07 12.82 3.16
CA PHE A 86 6.74 13.92 4.08
C PHE A 86 5.24 14.03 4.25
N ILE A 87 4.83 13.94 5.51
CA ILE A 87 3.43 13.96 5.90
C ILE A 87 3.01 15.43 6.02
N GLY A 88 2.00 15.83 5.25
CA GLY A 88 1.38 17.15 5.35
C GLY A 88 0.52 17.31 6.60
N PHE A 89 -0.12 18.47 6.76
CA PHE A 89 -1.00 18.73 7.91
C PHE A 89 -2.18 17.73 7.98
N SER A 90 -2.55 17.18 6.82
CA SER A 90 -3.60 16.17 6.65
C SER A 90 -3.26 14.78 7.20
N GLY A 91 -2.01 14.51 7.56
CA GLY A 91 -1.57 13.15 7.90
C GLY A 91 -1.29 12.25 6.67
N GLN A 92 -1.29 12.81 5.45
CA GLN A 92 -0.97 12.11 4.21
C GLN A 92 0.18 12.80 3.45
N THR A 93 0.83 12.07 2.54
CA THR A 93 1.89 12.63 1.67
C THR A 93 1.29 13.43 0.52
N ILE A 94 2.11 14.31 -0.06
CA ILE A 94 1.76 15.11 -1.23
C ILE A 94 2.57 14.56 -2.41
N ASN A 95 1.88 13.95 -3.37
CA ASN A 95 2.53 13.34 -4.53
C ASN A 95 2.64 14.36 -5.67
N ILE A 96 3.87 14.67 -6.07
CA ILE A 96 4.22 15.63 -7.11
C ILE A 96 5.09 14.92 -8.15
N LEU A 97 4.69 15.01 -9.41
CA LEU A 97 5.51 14.61 -10.54
C LEU A 97 6.51 15.72 -10.85
N ILE A 98 7.80 15.42 -10.78
CA ILE A 98 8.89 16.41 -10.91
C ILE A 98 9.78 16.01 -12.09
N GLY A 99 10.10 16.97 -12.95
CA GLY A 99 11.09 16.83 -14.01
C GLY A 99 12.35 17.64 -13.70
N ILE A 100 13.53 17.01 -13.85
CA ILE A 100 14.82 17.69 -13.77
C ILE A 100 15.65 17.43 -15.02
N ASP A 101 16.40 18.42 -15.49
CA ASP A 101 17.32 18.27 -16.61
C ASP A 101 18.66 17.64 -16.18
N THR A 102 19.58 17.49 -17.14
CA THR A 102 20.93 16.93 -16.90
C THR A 102 21.84 17.80 -16.04
N GLN A 103 21.48 19.05 -15.77
CA GLN A 103 22.22 19.98 -14.92
C GLN A 103 21.57 20.14 -13.53
N GLY A 104 20.41 19.52 -13.31
CA GLY A 104 19.64 19.62 -12.08
C GLY A 104 18.74 20.86 -12.02
N VAL A 105 18.36 21.44 -13.17
CA VAL A 105 17.33 22.47 -13.27
C VAL A 105 15.97 21.80 -13.34
N ILE A 106 15.01 22.31 -12.56
CA ILE A 106 13.64 21.79 -12.53
C ILE A 106 12.90 22.30 -13.77
N THR A 107 12.53 21.40 -14.68
CA THR A 107 11.89 21.76 -15.97
C THR A 107 10.38 21.97 -15.84
N GLY A 108 9.74 21.27 -14.90
CA GLY A 108 8.32 21.38 -14.63
C GLY A 108 7.90 20.49 -13.47
N LEU A 109 6.76 20.83 -12.86
CA LEU A 109 6.18 20.10 -11.73
C LEU A 109 4.68 19.98 -11.90
N LYS A 110 4.09 18.85 -11.50
CA LYS A 110 2.63 18.65 -11.51
C LYS A 110 2.19 17.91 -10.27
N ILE A 111 1.22 18.48 -9.54
CA ILE A 111 0.65 17.81 -8.37
C ILE A 111 -0.26 16.69 -8.86
N LEU A 112 0.03 15.44 -8.48
CA LEU A 112 -0.77 14.27 -8.83
C LEU A 112 -1.87 14.05 -7.79
N ASN A 113 -1.55 14.22 -6.52
CA ASN A 113 -2.48 13.99 -5.42
C ASN A 113 -2.07 14.78 -4.17
N HIS A 114 -3.03 15.41 -3.49
CA HIS A 114 -2.82 16.07 -2.19
C HIS A 114 -4.12 16.06 -1.37
N HIS A 115 -4.00 16.04 -0.03
CA HIS A 115 -5.14 15.99 0.89
C HIS A 115 -5.13 17.12 1.93
N GLU A 116 -4.52 18.26 1.60
CA GLU A 116 -4.36 19.36 2.55
C GLU A 116 -5.69 20.11 2.78
N PRO A 117 -6.28 20.08 3.99
CA PRO A 117 -7.62 20.60 4.25
C PRO A 117 -7.75 22.09 3.94
N ILE A 118 -6.67 22.85 4.11
CA ILE A 118 -6.66 24.29 3.86
C ILE A 118 -6.82 24.62 2.37
N PHE A 119 -6.39 23.75 1.46
CA PHE A 119 -6.55 23.94 0.01
C PHE A 119 -7.84 23.29 -0.50
N LEU A 120 -8.29 22.18 0.10
CA LEU A 120 -9.54 21.51 -0.29
C LEU A 120 -10.81 22.20 0.23
N HIS A 121 -10.76 22.80 1.42
CA HIS A 121 -11.93 23.39 2.08
C HIS A 121 -11.77 24.88 2.42
N GLY A 122 -10.59 25.46 2.20
CA GLY A 122 -10.27 26.85 2.57
C GLY A 122 -9.98 27.74 1.36
N LEU A 123 -8.70 27.87 1.02
CA LEU A 123 -8.15 28.82 0.04
C LEU A 123 -8.33 28.38 -1.43
N GLY A 124 -8.77 27.15 -1.67
CA GLY A 124 -8.76 26.51 -2.99
C GLY A 124 -7.37 26.00 -3.37
N GLU A 125 -7.30 25.19 -4.44
CA GLU A 125 -6.06 24.64 -4.98
C GLU A 125 -5.16 25.62 -5.78
N PRO A 126 -5.68 26.65 -6.48
CA PRO A 126 -4.84 27.52 -7.31
C PRO A 126 -3.64 28.17 -6.60
N PRO A 127 -3.74 28.63 -5.33
CA PRO A 127 -2.58 29.14 -4.59
C PRO A 127 -1.45 28.11 -4.44
N LEU A 128 -1.79 26.84 -4.24
CA LEU A 128 -0.82 25.76 -4.11
C LEU A 128 -0.12 25.49 -5.46
N PHE A 129 -0.87 25.46 -6.57
CA PHE A 129 -0.28 25.30 -7.90
C PHE A 129 0.62 26.48 -8.27
N ASN A 130 0.21 27.70 -7.96
CA ASN A 130 1.05 28.89 -8.17
C ASN A 130 2.33 28.85 -7.35
N PHE A 131 2.28 28.31 -6.13
CA PHE A 131 3.48 28.11 -5.31
C PHE A 131 4.43 27.07 -5.94
N VAL A 132 3.92 25.90 -6.34
CA VAL A 132 4.74 24.85 -6.96
C VAL A 132 5.36 25.32 -8.29
N ASN A 133 4.63 26.12 -9.07
CA ASN A 133 5.14 26.65 -10.34
C ASN A 133 6.32 27.64 -10.16
N GLN A 134 6.54 28.21 -8.96
CA GLN A 134 7.70 29.07 -8.70
C GLN A 134 9.04 28.32 -8.82
N TYR A 135 9.04 26.98 -8.72
CA TYR A 135 10.27 26.17 -8.83
C TYR A 135 10.71 25.93 -10.29
N GLN A 136 9.87 26.25 -11.28
CA GLN A 136 10.21 26.02 -12.68
C GLN A 136 11.39 26.90 -13.13
N ASN A 137 12.35 26.31 -13.82
CA ASN A 137 13.61 26.93 -14.28
C ASN A 137 14.61 27.28 -13.17
N HIS A 138 14.42 26.80 -11.95
CA HIS A 138 15.39 26.93 -10.86
C HIS A 138 16.22 25.67 -10.68
N SER A 139 17.50 25.83 -10.36
CA SER A 139 18.39 24.71 -10.06
C SER A 139 18.17 24.16 -8.66
N VAL A 140 18.21 22.84 -8.49
CA VAL A 140 18.24 22.19 -7.17
C VAL A 140 19.47 22.56 -6.33
N LYS A 141 20.48 23.23 -6.94
CA LYS A 141 21.67 23.75 -6.26
C LYS A 141 21.42 25.12 -5.61
N GLU A 142 20.33 25.80 -5.94
CA GLU A 142 20.00 27.09 -5.35
C GLU A 142 19.48 26.94 -3.92
N ARG A 143 19.69 27.97 -3.10
CA ARG A 143 19.13 28.03 -1.75
C ARG A 143 17.75 28.69 -1.81
N PHE A 144 16.70 27.92 -1.51
CA PHE A 144 15.33 28.45 -1.49
C PHE A 144 14.96 28.96 -0.10
N ILE A 145 14.50 30.22 -0.01
CA ILE A 145 14.03 30.83 1.24
C ILE A 145 12.58 31.28 1.07
N ILE A 146 11.70 30.78 1.94
CA ILE A 146 10.25 31.05 1.88
C ILE A 146 9.89 32.11 2.91
N ASN A 147 9.11 33.13 2.51
CA ASN A 147 8.63 34.21 3.39
C ASN A 147 9.74 35.03 4.07
N ALA A 148 10.84 35.33 3.37
CA ALA A 148 11.87 36.23 3.89
C ALA A 148 11.41 37.70 3.88
N ARG A 149 11.57 38.40 5.01
CA ARG A 149 11.43 39.86 5.07
C ARG A 149 12.69 40.58 4.56
N ASP A 150 13.86 39.97 4.78
CA ASP A 150 15.15 40.46 4.32
C ASP A 150 15.59 39.68 3.07
N LYS A 151 15.57 40.36 1.92
CA LYS A 151 15.94 39.81 0.61
C LYS A 151 17.37 40.21 0.20
N SER A 152 18.29 40.30 1.16
CA SER A 152 19.65 40.78 0.91
C SER A 152 20.60 39.76 0.29
N ALA A 153 20.32 38.46 0.41
CA ALA A 153 21.24 37.41 -0.03
C ALA A 153 21.15 37.20 -1.55
N GLN A 154 22.25 37.45 -2.27
CA GLN A 154 22.31 37.32 -3.73
C GLN A 154 22.29 35.86 -4.22
N ASP A 155 22.76 34.92 -3.40
CA ASP A 155 22.84 33.48 -3.73
C ASP A 155 21.63 32.67 -3.22
N ALA A 156 20.51 33.33 -2.94
CA ALA A 156 19.28 32.69 -2.48
C ALA A 156 18.07 33.10 -3.32
N THR A 157 17.25 32.12 -3.66
CA THR A 157 15.99 32.31 -4.38
C THR A 157 14.85 32.46 -3.37
N TYR A 158 14.13 33.57 -3.46
CA TYR A 158 13.08 33.92 -2.51
C TYR A 158 11.71 33.61 -3.08
N PHE A 159 10.96 32.76 -2.39
CA PHE A 159 9.58 32.44 -2.75
C PHE A 159 8.57 33.07 -1.80
N ASP A 160 7.48 33.54 -2.38
CA ASP A 160 6.34 34.04 -1.64
C ASP A 160 5.53 32.84 -1.13
N GLY A 161 5.41 32.71 0.19
CA GLY A 161 4.60 31.68 0.80
C GLY A 161 3.12 32.03 0.82
N ILE A 162 2.27 31.06 1.15
CA ILE A 162 0.83 31.25 1.19
C ILE A 162 0.40 31.65 2.61
N THR A 163 -0.25 32.82 2.74
CA THR A 163 -0.77 33.30 4.02
C THR A 163 -1.76 32.29 4.60
N ARG A 164 -1.58 31.92 5.88
CA ARG A 164 -2.36 30.90 6.63
C ARG A 164 -2.06 29.43 6.28
N ALA A 165 -1.25 29.14 5.25
CA ALA A 165 -0.86 27.77 4.88
C ALA A 165 0.65 27.50 4.99
N THR A 166 1.34 28.22 5.89
CA THR A 166 2.81 28.24 5.98
C THR A 166 3.42 26.86 6.22
N ILE A 167 2.79 26.01 7.03
CA ILE A 167 3.30 24.65 7.30
C ILE A 167 3.21 23.77 6.05
N SER A 168 2.05 23.75 5.39
CA SER A 168 1.84 22.96 4.17
C SER A 168 2.80 23.38 3.05
N VAL A 169 3.03 24.69 2.89
CA VAL A 169 4.00 25.22 1.91
C VAL A 169 5.44 24.78 2.21
N LEU A 170 5.84 24.75 3.47
CA LEU A 170 7.16 24.24 3.88
C LEU A 170 7.31 22.75 3.58
N VAL A 171 6.28 21.94 3.86
CA VAL A 171 6.30 20.50 3.55
C VAL A 171 6.40 20.24 2.05
N VAL A 172 5.68 21.02 1.23
CA VAL A 172 5.75 20.94 -0.23
C VAL A 172 7.15 21.29 -0.74
N ASN A 173 7.75 22.38 -0.23
CA ASN A 173 9.12 22.75 -0.53
C ASN A 173 10.10 21.61 -0.22
N ASP A 174 10.03 21.07 1.00
CA ASP A 174 10.92 19.99 1.42
C ASP A 174 10.75 18.76 0.51
N THR A 175 9.50 18.42 0.17
CA THR A 175 9.16 17.29 -0.71
C THR A 175 9.80 17.44 -2.08
N ILE A 176 9.69 18.63 -2.69
CA ILE A 176 10.27 18.91 -4.01
C ILE A 176 11.80 18.83 -3.95
N ILE A 177 12.43 19.54 -3.01
CA ILE A 177 13.88 19.67 -2.96
C ILE A 177 14.55 18.34 -2.57
N ALA A 178 14.05 17.65 -1.54
CA ALA A 178 14.66 16.41 -1.08
C ALA A 178 14.53 15.27 -2.12
N SER A 179 13.38 15.15 -2.78
CA SER A 179 13.20 14.15 -3.84
C SER A 179 14.09 14.46 -5.06
N ALA A 180 14.14 15.73 -5.50
CA ALA A 180 14.97 16.14 -6.62
C ALA A 180 16.48 16.01 -6.35
N LEU A 181 16.96 16.37 -5.15
CA LEU A 181 18.36 16.17 -4.76
C LEU A 181 18.73 14.68 -4.72
N LYS A 182 17.84 13.81 -4.25
CA LYS A 182 18.09 12.36 -4.20
C LYS A 182 18.25 11.77 -5.61
N VAL A 183 17.41 12.21 -6.56
CA VAL A 183 17.56 11.82 -7.97
C VAL A 183 18.84 12.40 -8.58
N ALA A 184 19.12 13.68 -8.33
CA ALA A 184 20.31 14.35 -8.84
C ALA A 184 21.60 13.64 -8.41
N ARG A 185 21.71 13.25 -7.14
CA ARG A 185 22.88 12.53 -6.57
C ARG A 185 23.16 11.16 -7.19
N GLU A 186 22.11 10.49 -7.65
CA GLU A 186 22.24 9.15 -8.19
C GLU A 186 22.37 9.11 -9.72
N LYS A 187 21.88 10.15 -10.41
CA LYS A 187 21.79 10.18 -11.87
C LYS A 187 22.62 11.25 -12.55
N LEU A 188 22.97 12.34 -11.85
CA LEU A 188 23.67 13.47 -12.43
C LEU A 188 25.13 13.50 -11.96
N SER A 189 26.05 13.70 -12.91
CA SER A 189 27.45 13.92 -12.61
C SER A 189 27.65 15.27 -11.92
N GLY A 190 28.19 15.27 -10.70
CA GLY A 190 28.43 16.48 -9.90
C GLY A 190 27.63 16.55 -8.58
N PHE A 191 26.79 15.56 -8.31
CA PHE A 191 26.09 15.40 -7.04
C PHE A 191 26.59 14.12 -6.35
N VAL A 192 27.03 14.20 -5.09
CA VAL A 192 27.65 13.07 -4.37
C VAL A 192 26.59 12.19 -3.70
N ALA A 193 26.68 10.87 -3.87
CA ALA A 193 25.80 9.88 -3.25
C ALA A 193 25.82 9.93 -1.70
N PRO A 194 24.70 9.55 -1.03
CA PRO A 194 24.61 9.52 0.44
C PRO A 194 25.55 8.46 1.05
N SER A 195 26.16 8.77 2.20
CA SER A 195 27.02 7.86 2.96
C SER A 195 26.28 7.10 4.06
N ASN A 196 26.85 5.97 4.48
CA ASN A 196 26.27 5.04 5.45
C ASN A 196 26.76 5.27 6.90
N PHE A 197 27.23 6.48 7.21
CA PHE A 197 27.82 6.76 8.52
C PHE A 197 26.77 7.26 9.51
N VAL A 198 26.73 6.67 10.71
CA VAL A 198 25.83 7.06 11.80
C VAL A 198 26.66 7.50 13.02
N ILE A 199 26.17 8.47 13.80
CA ILE A 199 26.83 8.91 15.04
C ILE A 199 26.98 7.73 15.99
N ASN A 200 28.16 7.54 16.56
CA ASN A 200 28.43 6.52 17.56
C ASN A 200 27.82 6.94 18.92
N PRO A 201 26.76 6.27 19.43
CA PRO A 201 26.10 6.67 20.67
C PRO A 201 26.94 6.36 21.92
N ASP A 202 27.83 5.37 21.82
CA ASP A 202 28.62 4.85 22.95
C ASP A 202 29.98 5.58 23.09
N TYR A 203 30.32 6.45 22.13
CA TYR A 203 31.56 7.22 22.17
C TYR A 203 31.42 8.44 23.07
N PHE A 204 31.82 8.30 24.33
CA PHE A 204 31.81 9.38 25.31
C PHE A 204 33.04 9.33 26.22
N GLN A 205 33.67 10.50 26.38
CA GLN A 205 34.71 10.75 27.37
C GLN A 205 34.51 12.17 27.93
N LYS A 206 34.77 12.35 29.23
CA LYS A 206 34.70 13.67 29.85
C LYS A 206 35.89 14.52 29.40
N LEU A 207 35.62 15.69 28.81
CA LEU A 207 36.61 16.62 28.27
C LEU A 207 36.27 18.06 28.68
N ASP A 208 37.30 18.89 28.80
CA ASP A 208 37.16 20.34 29.02
C ASP A 208 36.97 21.10 27.69
N PHE A 209 36.54 22.36 27.74
CA PHE A 209 36.23 23.14 26.54
C PHE A 209 37.43 23.26 25.58
N ASP A 210 38.62 23.56 26.11
CA ASP A 210 39.84 23.69 25.30
C ASP A 210 40.22 22.35 24.63
N GLN A 211 39.97 21.22 25.31
CA GLN A 211 40.22 19.89 24.75
C GLN A 211 39.24 19.56 23.62
N LEU A 212 37.97 20.01 23.72
CA LEU A 212 36.98 19.85 22.64
C LEU A 212 37.39 20.64 21.38
N VAL A 213 38.02 21.81 21.56
CA VAL A 213 38.55 22.61 20.46
C VAL A 213 39.81 21.98 19.86
N GLU A 214 40.76 21.55 20.70
CA GLU A 214 42.02 20.92 20.26
C GLU A 214 41.77 19.63 19.48
N GLN A 215 40.80 18.81 19.92
CA GLN A 215 40.42 17.56 19.23
C GLN A 215 39.51 17.78 18.01
N LYS A 216 39.23 19.04 17.63
CA LYS A 216 38.36 19.41 16.50
C LYS A 216 36.92 18.91 16.63
N TYR A 217 36.43 18.73 17.85
CA TYR A 217 35.01 18.46 18.09
C TYR A 217 34.18 19.76 18.07
N ILE A 218 34.76 20.83 18.61
CA ILE A 218 34.29 22.20 18.43
C ILE A 218 35.28 22.90 17.50
N GLN A 219 34.78 23.54 16.46
CA GLN A 219 35.58 24.29 15.51
C GLN A 219 35.69 25.74 15.96
N HIS A 220 36.85 26.37 15.74
CA HIS A 220 37.08 27.77 16.03
C HIS A 220 37.47 28.50 14.74
N TRP A 221 36.62 29.43 14.32
CA TRP A 221 36.85 30.28 13.16
C TRP A 221 37.15 31.71 13.63
N GLN A 222 38.42 32.09 13.53
CA GLN A 222 38.91 33.43 13.83
C GLN A 222 39.43 34.09 12.55
N LEU A 223 38.97 35.31 12.29
CA LEU A 223 39.48 36.18 11.24
C LEU A 223 39.63 37.59 11.81
N THR A 224 40.84 38.11 11.75
CA THR A 224 41.10 39.49 12.17
C THR A 224 40.65 40.47 11.11
N ARG A 225 40.47 41.74 11.51
CA ARG A 225 40.11 42.80 10.56
C ARG A 225 41.15 42.93 9.43
N ASP A 226 42.43 42.92 9.79
CA ASP A 226 43.50 43.15 8.84
C ASP A 226 43.64 41.97 7.85
N GLU A 227 43.42 40.73 8.32
CA GLU A 227 43.32 39.56 7.43
C GLU A 227 42.10 39.63 6.51
N ALA A 228 40.93 40.04 7.03
CA ALA A 228 39.73 40.22 6.23
C ALA A 228 39.91 41.30 5.15
N LEU A 229 40.60 42.40 5.48
CA LEU A 229 40.96 43.45 4.53
C LEU A 229 41.96 42.91 3.49
N ALA A 230 43.00 42.18 3.89
CA ALA A 230 43.97 41.59 2.97
C ALA A 230 43.33 40.60 1.98
N ILE A 231 42.37 39.78 2.43
CA ILE A 231 41.60 38.87 1.58
C ILE A 231 40.74 39.65 0.56
N THR A 232 40.30 40.85 0.92
CA THR A 232 39.35 41.66 0.14
C THR A 232 39.96 42.85 -0.59
N GLU A 233 41.28 43.06 -0.50
CA GLU A 233 42.03 44.18 -1.12
C GLU A 233 41.79 44.30 -2.63
N SER A 234 41.53 43.18 -3.31
CA SER A 234 41.24 43.11 -4.75
C SER A 234 39.75 43.24 -5.12
N SER A 235 38.85 43.29 -4.13
CA SER A 235 37.41 43.11 -4.32
C SER A 235 36.64 44.43 -4.50
N SER A 236 36.68 45.36 -3.52
CA SER A 236 36.17 46.74 -3.66
C SER A 236 36.46 47.63 -2.45
N ALA A 237 36.61 48.95 -2.67
CA ALA A 237 36.75 49.94 -1.59
C ALA A 237 35.49 50.05 -0.70
N ALA A 238 34.31 49.74 -1.25
CA ALA A 238 33.05 49.74 -0.51
C ALA A 238 32.97 48.60 0.52
N LEU A 239 33.52 47.42 0.18
CA LEU A 239 33.63 46.29 1.11
C LEU A 239 34.62 46.59 2.24
N ALA A 240 35.79 47.17 1.92
CA ALA A 240 36.76 47.59 2.93
C ALA A 240 36.14 48.60 3.93
N LYS A 241 35.34 49.54 3.43
CA LYS A 241 34.59 50.48 4.29
C LYS A 241 33.57 49.75 5.19
N ALA A 242 32.84 48.78 4.65
CA ALA A 242 31.87 47.99 5.42
C ALA A 242 32.55 47.18 6.53
N ILE A 243 33.69 46.55 6.25
CA ILE A 243 34.49 45.81 7.24
C ILE A 243 35.01 46.76 8.33
N ASN A 244 35.50 47.94 7.97
CA ASN A 244 36.00 48.92 8.94
C ASN A 244 34.89 49.43 9.88
N ILE A 245 33.69 49.71 9.35
CA ILE A 245 32.53 50.11 10.18
C ILE A 245 32.12 48.96 11.12
N ALA A 246 32.16 47.72 10.64
CA ALA A 246 31.79 46.56 11.44
C ALA A 246 32.81 46.19 12.54
N SER A 247 34.00 46.81 12.56
CA SER A 247 35.12 46.42 13.43
C SER A 247 35.83 47.61 14.08
N GLU A 248 35.08 48.65 14.45
CA GLU A 248 35.60 49.99 14.81
C GLU A 248 36.65 50.06 15.94
N ASP A 249 36.94 49.01 16.72
CA ASP A 249 37.94 49.11 17.82
C ASP A 249 38.69 47.82 18.24
N THR A 250 38.52 46.66 17.56
CA THR A 250 39.18 45.41 18.01
C THR A 250 39.68 44.52 16.86
N ASN A 251 40.74 43.75 17.14
CA ASN A 251 41.33 42.78 16.18
C ASN A 251 40.44 41.55 15.89
N ASN A 252 39.21 41.47 16.42
CA ASN A 252 38.34 40.29 16.32
C ASN A 252 37.11 40.58 15.44
N PHE A 253 37.26 40.49 14.13
CA PHE A 253 36.16 40.70 13.18
C PHE A 253 35.20 39.50 13.19
N ILE A 254 35.67 38.32 12.80
CA ILE A 254 34.94 37.04 12.92
C ILE A 254 35.62 36.23 14.01
N ASN A 255 34.88 35.82 15.03
CA ASN A 255 35.37 34.90 16.06
C ASN A 255 34.21 34.01 16.49
N LEU A 256 34.06 32.88 15.79
CA LEU A 256 32.95 31.94 15.95
C LEU A 256 33.45 30.61 16.47
N TYR A 257 32.77 30.06 17.48
CA TYR A 257 32.91 28.65 17.84
C TYR A 257 31.67 27.91 17.41
N PHE A 258 31.81 26.75 16.79
CA PHE A 258 30.65 25.96 16.40
C PHE A 258 30.88 24.46 16.53
N GLY A 259 29.82 23.73 16.85
CA GLY A 259 29.90 22.29 17.06
C GLY A 259 28.54 21.60 17.02
N PHE A 260 28.54 20.32 16.66
CA PHE A 260 27.33 19.51 16.58
C PHE A 260 26.96 18.95 17.96
N VAL A 261 26.09 19.67 18.66
CA VAL A 261 25.72 19.39 20.06
C VAL A 261 24.80 18.18 20.22
N ASN A 262 24.27 17.62 19.13
CA ASN A 262 23.58 16.33 19.17
C ASN A 262 24.54 15.14 19.27
N ILE A 263 25.84 15.30 18.99
CA ILE A 263 26.85 14.26 19.16
C ILE A 263 27.14 14.08 20.66
N PRO A 264 27.06 12.85 21.23
CA PRO A 264 27.16 12.63 22.68
C PRO A 264 28.40 13.25 23.34
N ILE A 265 29.59 13.09 22.76
CA ILE A 265 30.85 13.64 23.32
C ILE A 265 30.86 15.18 23.35
N ILE A 266 30.15 15.84 22.46
CA ILE A 266 30.06 17.31 22.43
C ILE A 266 28.93 17.77 23.36
N GLY A 267 27.72 17.28 23.11
CA GLY A 267 26.51 17.71 23.80
C GLY A 267 26.52 17.45 25.30
N LYS A 268 26.92 16.25 25.73
CA LYS A 268 26.94 15.90 27.16
C LYS A 268 28.00 16.66 27.94
N ASN A 269 29.18 16.90 27.34
CA ASN A 269 30.23 17.71 27.98
C ASN A 269 29.83 19.19 28.05
N LEU A 270 29.29 19.75 26.97
CA LEU A 270 28.98 21.18 26.89
C LEU A 270 27.72 21.56 27.68
N LEU A 271 26.61 20.83 27.48
CA LEU A 271 25.29 21.15 28.03
C LEU A 271 24.99 20.44 29.36
N GLY A 272 25.68 19.32 29.62
CA GLY A 272 25.31 18.39 30.68
C GLY A 272 24.14 17.49 30.28
N GLU A 273 23.88 16.44 31.06
CA GLU A 273 22.95 15.38 30.68
C GLU A 273 21.50 15.90 30.54
N THR A 274 21.06 16.80 31.41
CA THR A 274 19.67 17.29 31.43
C THR A 274 19.36 18.18 30.22
N GLU A 275 20.21 19.16 29.93
CA GLU A 275 20.03 20.03 28.76
C GLU A 275 20.29 19.28 27.44
N TYR A 276 21.19 18.30 27.44
CA TYR A 276 21.40 17.42 26.29
C TYR A 276 20.14 16.61 25.96
N GLN A 277 19.47 16.02 26.95
CA GLN A 277 18.19 15.33 26.72
C GLN A 277 17.10 16.28 26.22
N ARG A 278 17.00 17.50 26.79
CA ARG A 278 16.08 18.54 26.31
C ARG A 278 16.33 18.92 24.85
N LEU A 279 17.60 18.96 24.44
CA LEU A 279 17.97 19.19 23.04
C LEU A 279 17.51 18.03 22.15
N LEU A 280 17.76 16.78 22.55
CA LEU A 280 17.37 15.60 21.78
C LEU A 280 15.85 15.46 21.63
N GLU A 281 15.07 15.82 22.65
CA GLU A 281 13.60 15.84 22.58
C GLU A 281 13.06 16.84 21.54
N ASN A 282 13.83 17.88 21.21
CA ASN A 282 13.49 18.86 20.19
C ASN A 282 13.95 18.46 18.77
N LEU A 283 14.62 17.32 18.62
CA LEU A 283 15.15 16.83 17.35
C LEU A 283 14.39 15.57 16.89
N ILE A 284 14.02 15.55 15.61
CA ILE A 284 13.47 14.36 14.96
C ILE A 284 14.64 13.42 14.59
N PRO A 285 14.45 12.07 14.54
CA PRO A 285 15.50 11.16 14.10
C PRO A 285 16.18 11.58 12.77
N GLY A 286 17.50 11.74 12.84
CA GLY A 286 18.35 12.19 11.72
C GLY A 286 18.62 13.70 11.66
N GLU A 287 17.89 14.53 12.39
CA GLU A 287 18.23 15.95 12.46
C GLU A 287 19.52 16.17 13.27
N HIS A 288 20.25 17.21 12.91
CA HIS A 288 21.49 17.60 13.56
C HIS A 288 21.38 19.01 14.12
N ALA A 289 21.96 19.24 15.29
CA ALA A 289 21.94 20.52 15.98
C ALA A 289 23.34 21.12 15.97
N LEU A 290 23.53 22.17 15.17
CA LEU A 290 24.74 22.98 15.09
C LEU A 290 24.59 24.17 16.05
N MET A 291 25.33 24.14 17.16
CA MET A 291 25.42 25.30 18.07
C MET A 291 26.52 26.23 17.59
N VAL A 292 26.26 27.53 17.58
CA VAL A 292 27.20 28.58 17.18
C VAL A 292 27.28 29.63 18.28
N PHE A 293 28.51 29.92 18.72
CA PHE A 293 28.86 30.98 19.66
C PHE A 293 29.61 32.07 18.90
N ASN A 294 29.28 33.33 19.18
CA ASN A 294 30.00 34.47 18.62
C ASN A 294 30.69 35.28 19.71
N ARG A 295 31.97 35.53 19.50
CA ARG A 295 32.82 36.45 20.28
C ARG A 295 33.33 37.61 19.43
N GLY A 296 33.12 37.56 18.13
CA GLY A 296 33.50 38.62 17.20
C GLY A 296 32.53 39.78 17.28
N ASN A 297 32.94 40.91 16.71
CA ASN A 297 32.09 42.09 16.64
C ASN A 297 31.00 41.94 15.56
N TYR A 298 31.27 41.17 14.50
CA TYR A 298 30.30 41.00 13.43
C TYR A 298 29.34 39.85 13.75
N ALA A 299 28.05 40.18 13.88
CA ALA A 299 27.00 39.21 14.17
C ALA A 299 26.69 38.31 12.97
N PHE A 300 26.55 37.00 13.23
CA PHE A 300 26.24 35.98 12.22
C PHE A 300 24.75 35.93 11.85
N VAL A 301 23.89 36.62 12.59
CA VAL A 301 22.52 36.94 12.20
C VAL A 301 22.37 38.45 12.01
N SER A 302 21.35 38.87 11.26
CA SER A 302 21.02 40.29 11.08
C SER A 302 20.25 40.83 12.30
N GLU A 303 20.21 42.15 12.47
CA GLU A 303 19.43 42.82 13.51
C GLU A 303 17.92 42.57 13.36
N ASP A 304 17.45 42.41 12.11
CA ASP A 304 16.06 42.09 11.78
C ASP A 304 15.75 40.59 11.78
N PHE A 305 16.64 39.75 12.33
CA PHE A 305 16.48 38.30 12.34
C PHE A 305 15.26 37.87 13.17
N ILE A 306 14.42 37.01 12.56
CA ILE A 306 13.24 36.44 13.21
C ILE A 306 13.61 35.05 13.75
N PRO A 307 13.37 34.76 15.05
CA PRO A 307 13.60 33.42 15.59
C PRO A 307 12.86 32.34 14.80
N GLN A 308 13.40 31.12 14.77
CA GLN A 308 12.86 30.00 13.99
C GLN A 308 12.89 30.19 12.46
N THR A 309 13.71 31.10 11.94
CA THR A 309 13.92 31.27 10.49
C THR A 309 15.35 30.95 10.07
N VAL A 310 15.62 31.02 8.78
CA VAL A 310 16.93 30.77 8.18
C VAL A 310 17.71 32.09 8.19
N PRO A 311 18.96 32.14 8.71
CA PRO A 311 19.73 33.37 8.77
C PRO A 311 20.15 33.84 7.37
N SER A 312 20.09 35.16 7.13
CA SER A 312 20.52 35.76 5.87
C SER A 312 22.04 35.87 5.75
N ARG A 313 22.75 36.06 6.88
CA ARG A 313 24.22 36.23 6.90
C ARG A 313 25.00 34.94 6.99
N LEU A 314 24.50 33.95 7.72
CA LEU A 314 25.15 32.65 7.86
C LEU A 314 24.57 31.66 6.83
N SER A 315 25.44 30.95 6.15
CA SER A 315 25.06 29.86 5.24
C SER A 315 25.97 28.66 5.45
N ALA A 316 25.45 27.47 5.19
CA ALA A 316 26.21 26.24 5.20
C ALA A 316 26.12 25.59 3.81
N ALA A 317 27.21 24.96 3.38
CA ALA A 317 27.27 24.19 2.15
C ALA A 317 28.09 22.90 2.37
N GLN A 318 27.76 21.86 1.63
CA GLN A 318 28.51 20.61 1.61
C GLN A 318 28.57 20.09 0.17
N ALA A 319 29.78 19.76 -0.31
CA ALA A 319 30.00 19.34 -1.70
C ALA A 319 29.40 20.30 -2.75
N SER A 320 29.48 21.62 -2.50
CA SER A 320 28.90 22.70 -3.32
C SER A 320 27.36 22.73 -3.37
N LEU A 321 26.68 22.01 -2.48
CA LEU A 321 25.23 22.06 -2.32
C LEU A 321 24.87 22.84 -1.06
N PRO A 322 23.84 23.70 -1.09
CA PRO A 322 23.40 24.43 0.09
C PRO A 322 22.82 23.48 1.13
N VAL A 323 23.15 23.73 2.39
CA VAL A 323 22.63 23.02 3.55
C VAL A 323 21.70 23.97 4.29
N ASP A 324 20.43 23.59 4.41
CA ASP A 324 19.45 24.40 5.12
C ASP A 324 19.73 24.39 6.63
N ILE A 325 20.08 25.56 7.16
CA ILE A 325 20.32 25.81 8.59
C ILE A 325 19.20 26.72 9.11
N ARG A 326 18.35 26.17 9.97
CA ARG A 326 17.21 26.90 10.52
C ARG A 326 17.32 27.03 12.03
N ASP A 327 17.11 28.22 12.57
CA ASP A 327 17.13 28.41 14.02
C ASP A 327 16.05 27.55 14.69
N VAL A 328 16.41 26.92 15.81
CA VAL A 328 15.46 26.16 16.66
C VAL A 328 14.82 27.09 17.69
N ASP A 329 15.45 28.24 17.95
CA ASP A 329 15.08 29.14 19.04
C ASP A 329 15.12 28.42 20.40
N PHE A 330 16.17 27.63 20.62
CA PHE A 330 16.27 26.71 21.76
C PHE A 330 16.33 27.39 23.15
N TYR A 331 16.70 28.68 23.19
CA TYR A 331 16.91 29.48 24.40
C TYR A 331 15.94 30.67 24.51
N SER A 332 14.77 30.67 23.87
CA SER A 332 13.84 31.81 24.00
C SER A 332 13.22 31.97 25.39
N TYR A 333 13.01 30.88 26.13
CA TYR A 333 12.39 30.92 27.48
C TYR A 333 13.35 30.66 28.63
N PHE A 334 14.53 30.09 28.33
CA PHE A 334 15.50 29.67 29.35
C PHE A 334 16.87 30.22 28.99
N ASN A 335 17.56 30.79 29.97
CA ASN A 335 18.94 31.21 29.80
C ASN A 335 19.85 29.98 29.56
N PRO A 336 20.86 30.10 28.68
CA PRO A 336 21.82 29.03 28.45
C PRO A 336 22.50 28.59 29.75
N ARG A 337 22.53 27.27 29.98
CA ARG A 337 23.27 26.64 31.08
C ARG A 337 24.25 25.65 30.48
N PHE A 338 25.51 25.76 30.88
CA PHE A 338 26.60 24.89 30.44
C PHE A 338 27.14 24.10 31.63
N ALA A 339 27.59 22.87 31.38
CA ALA A 339 28.25 22.05 32.38
C ALA A 339 29.75 22.36 32.52
N LEU A 340 30.31 23.07 31.53
CA LEU A 340 31.69 23.54 31.48
C LEU A 340 31.73 25.07 31.53
N GLU A 341 32.85 25.62 32.02
CA GLU A 341 33.18 27.02 31.79
C GLU A 341 33.49 27.21 30.30
N ILE A 342 32.70 28.07 29.64
CA ILE A 342 32.89 28.42 28.24
C ILE A 342 33.42 29.86 28.14
N PRO A 343 34.16 30.20 27.07
CA PRO A 343 34.61 31.57 26.87
C PRO A 343 33.43 32.56 26.75
N ASP A 344 33.64 33.81 27.17
CA ASP A 344 32.64 34.87 27.05
C ASP A 344 32.15 35.03 25.61
N TYR A 345 30.83 35.08 25.44
CA TYR A 345 30.16 35.18 24.14
C TYR A 345 29.17 36.34 24.10
N ASN A 346 29.04 36.96 22.94
CA ASN A 346 28.08 38.03 22.65
C ASN A 346 26.72 37.46 22.25
N GLU A 347 26.75 36.38 21.47
CA GLU A 347 25.55 35.78 20.89
C GLU A 347 25.69 34.26 20.79
N ILE A 348 24.59 33.54 21.01
CA ILE A 348 24.51 32.09 20.87
C ILE A 348 23.21 31.68 20.17
N LYS A 349 23.32 30.76 19.20
CA LYS A 349 22.17 30.15 18.53
C LYS A 349 22.37 28.66 18.30
N VAL A 350 21.26 27.93 18.22
CA VAL A 350 21.23 26.51 17.84
C VAL A 350 20.48 26.39 16.53
N PHE A 351 21.21 26.06 15.48
CA PHE A 351 20.66 25.80 14.16
C PHE A 351 20.41 24.31 14.00
N ARG A 352 19.24 23.99 13.50
CA ARG A 352 18.88 22.64 13.07
C ARG A 352 19.18 22.47 11.61
N ILE A 353 19.81 21.35 11.29
CA ILE A 353 20.03 20.84 9.95
C ILE A 353 19.20 19.57 9.80
N LYS A 354 18.31 19.53 8.82
CA LYS A 354 17.48 18.35 8.54
C LYS A 354 18.32 17.22 7.93
N SER A 355 18.12 15.96 8.33
CA SER A 355 18.72 14.78 7.67
C SER A 355 18.40 14.68 6.17
N GLN A 356 17.25 15.21 5.78
CA GLN A 356 16.64 15.01 4.48
C GLN A 356 17.28 15.83 3.35
N SER A 357 18.11 16.82 3.70
CA SER A 357 18.97 17.55 2.76
C SER A 357 20.15 16.71 2.26
N GLY A 358 20.30 15.49 2.79
CA GLY A 358 21.43 14.60 2.51
C GLY A 358 22.76 15.19 2.99
N PHE A 359 22.69 16.01 4.03
CA PHE A 359 23.83 16.51 4.78
C PHE A 359 24.41 15.39 5.66
N GLU A 360 25.73 15.30 5.70
CA GLU A 360 26.45 14.25 6.42
C GLU A 360 27.53 14.85 7.33
N LEU A 361 27.59 14.36 8.57
CA LEU A 361 28.52 14.88 9.58
C LEU A 361 29.99 14.49 9.34
N ASN A 362 30.24 13.42 8.59
CA ASN A 362 31.59 12.91 8.32
C ASN A 362 32.25 13.55 7.08
N LYS A 363 31.51 14.34 6.30
CA LYS A 363 32.02 15.07 5.13
C LYS A 363 32.35 16.51 5.50
N THR A 364 33.17 17.16 4.67
CA THR A 364 33.55 18.57 4.86
C THR A 364 32.31 19.47 4.84
N LEU A 365 32.10 20.22 5.92
CA LEU A 365 31.12 21.28 6.05
C LEU A 365 31.81 22.62 5.76
N SER A 366 31.33 23.35 4.76
CA SER A 366 31.74 24.73 4.47
C SER A 366 30.74 25.68 5.09
N LEU A 367 31.16 26.45 6.09
CA LEU A 367 30.37 27.50 6.71
C LEU A 367 30.77 28.84 6.10
N SER A 368 29.80 29.61 5.60
CA SER A 368 30.07 30.93 5.04
C SER A 368 29.35 32.04 5.80
N LEU A 369 30.05 33.16 5.99
CA LEU A 369 29.55 34.36 6.63
C LEU A 369 29.58 35.53 5.64
N ALA A 370 28.41 36.08 5.41
CA ALA A 370 28.16 37.13 4.45
C ALA A 370 28.31 38.53 5.04
N VAL A 371 29.06 39.37 4.32
CA VAL A 371 29.17 40.80 4.58
C VAL A 371 28.52 41.56 3.44
N ASN A 372 27.43 42.26 3.76
CA ASN A 372 26.72 43.10 2.81
C ASN A 372 27.42 44.46 2.68
N TYR A 373 27.57 44.95 1.46
CA TYR A 373 28.16 46.25 1.18
C TYR A 373 27.48 46.94 -0.02
N ASN A 374 27.43 48.27 0.01
CA ASN A 374 26.80 49.07 -1.05
C ASN A 374 27.88 49.62 -1.98
N GLN A 375 27.94 49.15 -3.22
CA GLN A 375 28.83 49.76 -4.23
C GLN A 375 28.26 51.08 -4.76
N SER A 376 26.93 51.23 -4.76
CA SER A 376 26.20 52.44 -5.15
C SER A 376 24.90 52.54 -4.33
N PHE A 377 24.21 53.68 -4.39
CA PHE A 377 22.90 53.87 -3.74
C PHE A 377 21.84 52.85 -4.21
N LEU A 378 22.02 52.30 -5.43
CA LEU A 378 21.06 51.38 -6.07
C LEU A 378 21.51 49.92 -6.04
N SER A 379 22.76 49.58 -5.69
CA SER A 379 23.29 48.20 -5.73
C SER A 379 23.84 47.76 -4.37
N LYS A 380 23.21 46.72 -3.81
CA LYS A 380 23.70 45.95 -2.66
C LYS A 380 24.41 44.71 -3.19
N ASN A 381 25.66 44.51 -2.78
CA ASN A 381 26.43 43.30 -3.04
C ASN A 381 26.80 42.60 -1.74
N GLN A 382 27.20 41.35 -1.84
CA GLN A 382 27.60 40.53 -0.71
C GLN A 382 28.97 39.88 -0.98
N TYR A 383 29.77 39.72 0.08
CA TYR A 383 30.98 38.92 0.06
C TYR A 383 30.88 37.81 1.10
N ASN A 384 31.17 36.57 0.71
CA ASN A 384 31.07 35.39 1.57
C ASN A 384 32.48 34.96 2.00
N PHE A 385 32.80 35.13 3.28
CA PHE A 385 33.96 34.47 3.87
C PHE A 385 33.59 33.02 4.16
N SER A 386 34.44 32.05 3.80
CA SER A 386 34.14 30.62 4.00
C SER A 386 35.16 29.96 4.92
N PHE A 387 34.70 29.00 5.71
CA PHE A 387 35.51 28.16 6.59
C PHE A 387 35.10 26.71 6.42
N ASP A 388 36.06 25.88 6.02
CA ASP A 388 35.84 24.44 5.81
C ASP A 388 36.25 23.66 7.05
N SER A 389 35.36 22.80 7.53
CA SER A 389 35.56 21.96 8.71
C SER A 389 35.22 20.51 8.42
N ILE A 390 35.95 19.59 9.06
CA ILE A 390 35.68 18.15 9.00
C ILE A 390 35.75 17.58 10.41
N LEU A 391 34.76 16.75 10.76
CA LEU A 391 34.71 16.07 12.05
C LEU A 391 35.57 14.80 12.03
N PRO A 392 36.18 14.40 13.16
CA PRO A 392 36.95 13.17 13.25
C PRO A 392 36.10 11.91 12.97
N GLU A 393 36.66 10.96 12.20
CA GLU A 393 35.96 9.71 11.82
C GLU A 393 35.54 8.84 13.02
N VAL A 394 36.25 8.95 14.15
CA VAL A 394 35.99 8.18 15.39
C VAL A 394 34.59 8.44 15.96
N LEU A 395 33.99 9.59 15.63
CA LEU A 395 32.63 9.95 16.04
C LEU A 395 31.54 9.14 15.32
N PHE A 396 31.90 8.41 14.25
CA PHE A 396 30.96 7.74 13.38
C PHE A 396 31.19 6.24 13.32
N LEU A 397 30.10 5.48 13.21
CA LEU A 397 30.10 4.07 12.86
C LEU A 397 29.85 3.95 11.36
N ASP A 398 30.74 3.29 10.64
CA ASP A 398 30.48 2.88 9.26
C ASP A 398 29.45 1.74 9.28
N GLN A 399 28.21 2.06 8.90
CA GLN A 399 27.19 1.05 8.65
C GLN A 399 27.21 0.66 7.17
N THR A 400 28.38 0.46 6.55
CA THR A 400 28.49 -0.24 5.26
C THR A 400 27.69 -1.52 5.40
N PRO A 401 26.50 -1.58 4.81
CA PRO A 401 25.67 -2.70 5.08
C PRO A 401 26.29 -3.84 4.29
N LEU A 402 26.69 -4.92 4.98
CA LEU A 402 26.52 -6.26 4.41
C LEU A 402 25.01 -6.55 4.28
N VAL A 403 24.26 -5.62 3.67
CA VAL A 403 22.93 -5.87 3.16
C VAL A 403 23.19 -6.76 1.96
N LYS A 404 23.21 -8.06 2.24
CA LYS A 404 22.42 -8.95 1.39
C LYS A 404 21.10 -8.22 1.23
N PRO A 405 20.72 -7.77 0.01
CA PRO A 405 19.41 -7.20 -0.19
C PRO A 405 18.46 -8.22 0.41
N GLU A 406 17.83 -7.86 1.54
CA GLU A 406 16.76 -8.66 2.06
C GLU A 406 15.74 -8.57 0.94
N LYS A 407 15.71 -9.63 0.11
CA LYS A 407 14.96 -9.66 -1.15
C LYS A 407 13.64 -9.02 -0.82
N ALA A 408 13.32 -7.89 -1.46
CA ALA A 408 12.06 -7.18 -1.24
C ALA A 408 10.97 -8.24 -1.33
N GLN A 409 10.48 -8.68 -0.16
CA GLN A 409 9.60 -9.84 -0.15
C GLN A 409 8.34 -9.37 -0.84
N PRO A 410 7.88 -10.09 -1.87
CA PRO A 410 6.73 -9.65 -2.63
C PRO A 410 5.54 -9.51 -1.66
N LEU A 411 4.71 -8.49 -1.87
CA LEU A 411 3.65 -8.09 -0.93
C LEU A 411 2.75 -9.27 -0.53
N TRP A 412 2.45 -10.16 -1.47
CA TRP A 412 1.68 -11.37 -1.21
C TRP A 412 2.35 -12.26 -0.14
N LEU A 413 3.67 -12.45 -0.15
CA LEU A 413 4.35 -13.30 0.81
C LEU A 413 4.24 -12.74 2.24
N LYS A 414 4.34 -11.41 2.38
CA LYS A 414 4.13 -10.73 3.67
C LYS A 414 2.71 -10.95 4.19
N LEU A 415 1.70 -10.83 3.32
CA LEU A 415 0.29 -11.06 3.68
C LEU A 415 0.02 -12.50 4.11
N TRP A 416 0.66 -13.48 3.47
CA TRP A 416 0.55 -14.90 3.84
C TRP A 416 1.17 -15.20 5.21
N ILE A 417 2.31 -14.59 5.53
CA ILE A 417 2.97 -14.74 6.83
C ILE A 417 2.12 -14.08 7.94
N GLN A 418 1.66 -12.85 7.70
CA GLN A 418 0.84 -12.10 8.65
C GLN A 418 -0.50 -12.79 8.96
N ARG A 419 -1.16 -13.38 7.95
CA ARG A 419 -2.47 -14.07 8.10
C ARG A 419 -2.34 -15.58 8.39
N SER A 420 -1.18 -16.04 8.88
CA SER A 420 -0.89 -17.46 9.11
C SER A 420 -1.87 -18.17 10.06
N VAL A 421 -2.31 -17.50 11.13
CA VAL A 421 -3.29 -18.04 12.09
C VAL A 421 -4.61 -18.34 11.39
N GLU A 422 -5.08 -17.43 10.53
CA GLU A 422 -6.33 -17.61 9.79
C GLU A 422 -6.24 -18.77 8.81
N ILE A 423 -5.10 -18.89 8.12
CA ILE A 423 -4.82 -19.98 7.18
C ILE A 423 -4.84 -21.33 7.90
N ILE A 424 -4.20 -21.44 9.07
CA ILE A 424 -4.14 -22.68 9.85
C ILE A 424 -5.54 -23.11 10.30
N VAL A 425 -6.31 -22.19 10.90
CA VAL A 425 -7.67 -22.47 11.38
C VAL A 425 -8.62 -22.82 10.23
N LEU A 426 -8.54 -22.08 9.12
CA LEU A 426 -9.30 -22.39 7.91
C LEU A 426 -8.95 -23.79 7.38
N SER A 427 -7.65 -24.11 7.25
CA SER A 427 -7.19 -25.40 6.72
C SER A 427 -7.66 -26.57 7.60
N MET A 428 -7.59 -26.43 8.93
CA MET A 428 -8.13 -27.42 9.86
C MET A 428 -9.64 -27.64 9.66
N TYR A 429 -10.40 -26.56 9.47
CA TYR A 429 -11.84 -26.66 9.19
C TYR A 429 -12.13 -27.35 7.85
N LEU A 430 -11.39 -27.02 6.79
CA LEU A 430 -11.56 -27.66 5.48
C LEU A 430 -11.25 -29.17 5.52
N ILE A 431 -10.20 -29.56 6.27
CA ILE A 431 -9.87 -30.98 6.50
C ILE A 431 -11.00 -31.67 7.28
N ALA A 432 -11.49 -31.06 8.36
CA ALA A 432 -12.60 -31.61 9.14
C ALA A 432 -13.86 -31.79 8.28
N LEU A 433 -14.12 -30.86 7.37
CA LEU A 433 -15.23 -30.92 6.44
C LEU A 433 -15.08 -32.06 5.44
N ILE A 434 -13.89 -32.27 4.86
CA ILE A 434 -13.61 -33.45 4.02
C ILE A 434 -13.91 -34.75 4.79
N ILE A 435 -13.44 -34.86 6.03
CA ILE A 435 -13.67 -36.05 6.88
C ILE A 435 -15.16 -36.27 7.12
N ILE A 436 -15.92 -35.20 7.40
CA ILE A 436 -17.38 -35.25 7.56
C ILE A 436 -18.06 -35.80 6.32
N PHE A 437 -17.66 -35.36 5.12
CA PHE A 437 -18.26 -35.81 3.86
C PHE A 437 -17.87 -37.24 3.51
N ILE A 438 -16.64 -37.66 3.77
CA ILE A 438 -16.21 -39.06 3.59
C ILE A 438 -16.99 -39.99 4.54
N LYS A 439 -17.20 -39.56 5.80
CA LYS A 439 -17.93 -40.34 6.82
C LYS A 439 -19.41 -39.98 6.95
N GLN A 440 -20.03 -39.40 5.91
CA GLN A 440 -21.38 -38.86 5.99
C GLN A 440 -22.45 -39.90 6.37
N GLU A 441 -22.34 -41.15 5.93
CA GLU A 441 -23.29 -42.22 6.28
C GLU A 441 -23.18 -42.60 7.77
N ALA A 442 -21.96 -42.70 8.29
CA ALA A 442 -21.71 -42.98 9.71
C ALA A 442 -22.23 -41.85 10.60
N LEU A 443 -22.02 -40.59 10.18
CA LEU A 443 -22.55 -39.41 10.85
C LEU A 443 -24.08 -39.42 10.88
N ALA A 444 -24.71 -39.67 9.72
CA ALA A 444 -26.14 -39.60 9.53
C ALA A 444 -26.95 -40.63 10.33
N LYS A 445 -26.33 -41.73 10.78
CA LYS A 445 -26.96 -42.69 11.72
C LYS A 445 -27.37 -42.02 13.03
N ASN A 446 -26.63 -41.02 13.50
CA ASN A 446 -26.96 -40.26 14.70
C ASN A 446 -27.50 -38.87 14.35
N ALA A 447 -28.82 -38.74 14.31
CA ALA A 447 -29.50 -37.50 13.97
C ALA A 447 -29.10 -36.32 14.89
N LYS A 448 -29.01 -36.54 16.21
CA LYS A 448 -28.66 -35.47 17.16
C LYS A 448 -27.26 -34.92 16.89
N LEU A 449 -26.29 -35.82 16.72
CA LEU A 449 -24.91 -35.45 16.46
C LEU A 449 -24.76 -34.76 15.10
N THR A 450 -25.48 -35.22 14.07
CA THR A 450 -25.47 -34.56 12.75
C THR A 450 -26.01 -33.13 12.83
N HIS A 451 -27.13 -32.90 13.53
CA HIS A 451 -27.68 -31.55 13.69
C HIS A 451 -26.76 -30.65 14.54
N GLN A 452 -26.09 -31.19 15.56
CA GLN A 452 -25.11 -30.43 16.35
C GLN A 452 -23.89 -30.02 15.54
N VAL A 453 -23.29 -30.96 14.79
CA VAL A 453 -22.16 -30.67 13.89
C VAL A 453 -22.54 -29.62 12.85
N ARG A 454 -23.74 -29.75 12.26
CA ARG A 454 -24.27 -28.77 11.30
C ARG A 454 -24.48 -27.39 11.93
N PHE A 455 -25.02 -27.32 13.13
CA PHE A 455 -25.21 -26.05 13.83
C PHE A 455 -23.87 -25.38 14.17
N LEU A 456 -22.90 -26.15 14.66
CA LEU A 456 -21.54 -25.67 14.93
C LEU A 456 -20.87 -25.15 13.65
N SER A 457 -21.00 -25.86 12.52
CA SER A 457 -20.45 -25.40 11.25
C SER A 457 -21.09 -24.09 10.79
N LEU A 458 -22.40 -23.92 10.98
CA LEU A 458 -23.09 -22.67 10.60
C LEU A 458 -22.58 -21.48 11.41
N ILE A 459 -22.41 -21.64 12.72
CA ILE A 459 -21.85 -20.58 13.59
C ILE A 459 -20.40 -20.27 13.18
N PHE A 460 -19.59 -21.30 12.97
CA PHE A 460 -18.19 -21.14 12.57
C PHE A 460 -18.07 -20.41 11.23
N VAL A 461 -18.88 -20.76 10.25
CA VAL A 461 -18.88 -20.14 8.92
C VAL A 461 -19.32 -18.67 8.97
N ILE A 462 -20.31 -18.33 9.80
CA ILE A 462 -20.76 -16.94 9.96
C ILE A 462 -19.71 -16.12 10.72
N GLY A 463 -19.25 -16.61 11.86
CA GLY A 463 -18.35 -15.87 12.75
C GLY A 463 -16.92 -15.82 12.24
N PHE A 464 -16.31 -16.98 11.99
CA PHE A 464 -14.91 -17.07 11.60
C PHE A 464 -14.70 -16.80 10.11
N ILE A 465 -15.35 -17.56 9.21
CA ILE A 465 -15.13 -17.41 7.76
C ILE A 465 -15.73 -16.10 7.24
N GLY A 466 -16.91 -15.72 7.73
CA GLY A 466 -17.59 -14.48 7.36
C GLY A 466 -16.96 -13.26 8.01
N PHE A 467 -17.31 -13.01 9.27
CA PHE A 467 -17.01 -11.74 9.94
C PHE A 467 -15.52 -11.54 10.26
N TYR A 468 -14.80 -12.58 10.69
CA TYR A 468 -13.40 -12.47 11.10
C TYR A 468 -12.42 -12.51 9.91
N SER A 469 -12.44 -13.59 9.11
CA SER A 469 -11.45 -13.78 8.03
C SER A 469 -11.85 -13.19 6.69
N GLN A 470 -13.09 -12.71 6.54
CA GLN A 470 -13.64 -12.11 5.31
C GLN A 470 -13.52 -13.03 4.09
N GLY A 471 -13.57 -14.35 4.30
CA GLY A 471 -13.44 -15.40 3.29
C GLY A 471 -14.70 -15.56 2.43
N GLN A 472 -14.99 -14.56 1.61
CA GLN A 472 -16.19 -14.52 0.78
C GLN A 472 -15.86 -14.70 -0.71
N LEU A 473 -16.40 -15.77 -1.30
CA LEU A 473 -16.45 -15.90 -2.75
C LEU A 473 -17.63 -15.11 -3.30
N SER A 474 -17.40 -14.41 -4.41
CA SER A 474 -18.35 -13.56 -5.13
C SER A 474 -18.28 -13.84 -6.63
N VAL A 475 -19.30 -13.41 -7.38
CA VAL A 475 -19.29 -13.39 -8.85
C VAL A 475 -18.10 -12.58 -9.41
N VAL A 476 -17.58 -11.62 -8.65
CA VAL A 476 -16.37 -10.84 -8.98
C VAL A 476 -15.21 -11.76 -9.30
N ASN A 477 -15.00 -12.79 -8.47
CA ASN A 477 -13.91 -13.75 -8.64
C ASN A 477 -14.04 -14.60 -9.92
N ILE A 478 -15.25 -14.76 -10.45
CA ILE A 478 -15.48 -15.50 -11.69
C ILE A 478 -15.03 -14.66 -12.88
N TYR A 479 -15.48 -13.40 -12.98
CA TYR A 479 -15.12 -12.59 -14.14
C TYR A 479 -13.68 -12.06 -14.08
N THR A 480 -13.10 -11.83 -12.88
CA THR A 480 -11.67 -11.48 -12.77
C THR A 480 -10.78 -12.59 -13.31
N LEU A 481 -11.13 -13.86 -13.03
CA LEU A 481 -10.47 -15.02 -13.63
C LEU A 481 -10.66 -15.05 -15.17
N LEU A 482 -11.88 -14.85 -15.66
CA LEU A 482 -12.16 -14.86 -17.11
C LEU A 482 -11.42 -13.74 -17.85
N LEU A 483 -11.31 -12.55 -17.23
CA LEU A 483 -10.59 -11.40 -17.79
C LEU A 483 -9.07 -11.63 -17.75
N SER A 484 -8.56 -12.20 -16.65
CA SER A 484 -7.15 -12.57 -16.50
C SER A 484 -6.70 -13.58 -17.56
N LEU A 485 -7.54 -14.54 -17.92
CA LEU A 485 -7.26 -15.48 -19.02
C LEU A 485 -7.14 -14.79 -20.41
N LYS A 486 -7.76 -13.61 -20.58
CA LYS A 486 -7.73 -12.84 -21.83
C LYS A 486 -6.57 -11.84 -21.91
N GLN A 487 -6.21 -11.21 -20.79
CA GLN A 487 -5.23 -10.10 -20.75
C GLN A 487 -3.83 -10.53 -20.28
N GLY A 488 -3.67 -11.79 -19.85
CA GLY A 488 -2.43 -12.33 -19.28
C GLY A 488 -2.65 -12.79 -17.85
N PHE A 489 -2.33 -14.06 -17.56
CA PHE A 489 -2.59 -14.67 -16.26
C PHE A 489 -1.54 -14.24 -15.23
N ASN A 490 -1.88 -13.23 -14.43
CA ASN A 490 -1.08 -12.79 -13.28
C ASN A 490 -1.62 -13.42 -11.98
N ILE A 491 -0.97 -14.49 -11.51
CA ILE A 491 -1.39 -15.21 -10.29
C ILE A 491 -1.22 -14.36 -9.02
N GLU A 492 -0.38 -13.32 -9.06
CA GLU A 492 -0.05 -12.46 -7.92
C GLU A 492 -1.27 -11.74 -7.36
N VAL A 493 -2.20 -11.28 -8.21
CA VAL A 493 -3.43 -10.60 -7.77
C VAL A 493 -4.30 -11.53 -6.92
N PHE A 494 -4.35 -12.82 -7.25
CA PHE A 494 -5.09 -13.82 -6.48
C PHE A 494 -4.38 -14.20 -5.18
N LEU A 495 -3.03 -14.09 -5.14
CA LEU A 495 -2.22 -14.39 -3.96
C LEU A 495 -2.27 -13.28 -2.89
N LEU A 496 -2.78 -12.09 -3.21
CA LEU A 496 -2.93 -11.00 -2.23
C LEU A 496 -3.92 -11.33 -1.11
N ASP A 497 -4.97 -12.13 -1.37
CA ASP A 497 -5.87 -12.63 -0.33
C ASP A 497 -5.68 -14.16 -0.12
N PRO A 498 -4.90 -14.57 0.89
CA PRO A 498 -4.61 -15.99 1.13
C PRO A 498 -5.87 -16.81 1.47
N VAL A 499 -6.82 -16.22 2.19
CA VAL A 499 -8.03 -16.91 2.66
C VAL A 499 -8.96 -17.19 1.48
N ILE A 500 -9.21 -16.19 0.65
CA ILE A 500 -10.03 -16.33 -0.57
C ILE A 500 -9.36 -17.31 -1.54
N PHE A 501 -8.04 -17.23 -1.71
CA PHE A 501 -7.29 -18.14 -2.59
C PHE A 501 -7.46 -19.61 -2.18
N ILE A 502 -7.24 -19.93 -0.89
CA ILE A 502 -7.39 -21.29 -0.37
C ILE A 502 -8.83 -21.78 -0.53
N LEU A 503 -9.82 -20.94 -0.19
CA LEU A 503 -11.24 -21.27 -0.38
C LEU A 503 -11.56 -21.52 -1.86
N TRP A 504 -11.01 -20.72 -2.76
CA TRP A 504 -11.27 -20.85 -4.19
C TRP A 504 -10.70 -22.16 -4.75
N VAL A 505 -9.44 -22.48 -4.43
CA VAL A 505 -8.80 -23.76 -4.81
C VAL A 505 -9.58 -24.95 -4.26
N PHE A 506 -9.96 -24.89 -2.98
CA PHE A 506 -10.73 -25.95 -2.34
C PHE A 506 -12.12 -26.12 -2.98
N VAL A 507 -12.84 -25.02 -3.23
CA VAL A 507 -14.15 -25.05 -3.89
C VAL A 507 -14.03 -25.57 -5.31
N PHE A 508 -12.99 -25.17 -6.05
CA PHE A 508 -12.74 -25.67 -7.41
C PHE A 508 -12.57 -27.18 -7.41
N ILE A 509 -11.69 -27.73 -6.57
CA ILE A 509 -11.45 -29.18 -6.46
C ILE A 509 -12.72 -29.92 -6.03
N THR A 510 -13.36 -29.46 -4.94
CA THR A 510 -14.54 -30.13 -4.38
C THR A 510 -15.75 -30.07 -5.28
N LEU A 511 -15.86 -29.03 -6.12
CA LEU A 511 -16.95 -28.88 -7.08
C LEU A 511 -16.94 -29.99 -8.14
N PHE A 512 -15.77 -30.40 -8.64
CA PHE A 512 -15.68 -31.54 -9.58
C PHE A 512 -15.95 -32.87 -8.88
N LEU A 513 -15.53 -33.02 -7.63
CA LEU A 513 -15.67 -34.27 -6.88
C LEU A 513 -17.10 -34.49 -6.38
N TRP A 514 -17.68 -33.52 -5.65
CA TRP A 514 -18.94 -33.63 -4.92
C TRP A 514 -20.03 -32.67 -5.38
N GLY A 515 -19.72 -31.76 -6.29
CA GLY A 515 -20.63 -30.71 -6.75
C GLY A 515 -20.60 -29.48 -5.84
N ARG A 516 -21.49 -28.52 -6.12
CA ARG A 516 -21.51 -27.23 -5.40
C ARG A 516 -22.05 -27.27 -3.98
N GLY A 517 -22.59 -28.42 -3.55
CA GLY A 517 -23.31 -28.54 -2.28
C GLY A 517 -22.42 -28.26 -1.07
N LEU A 518 -21.14 -28.60 -1.17
CA LEU A 518 -20.14 -28.34 -0.16
C LEU A 518 -19.99 -26.83 0.09
N PHE A 519 -19.83 -26.02 -0.96
CA PHE A 519 -19.71 -24.57 -0.81
C PHE A 519 -21.02 -23.91 -0.34
N CYS A 520 -22.12 -24.10 -1.08
CA CYS A 520 -23.39 -23.43 -0.80
C CYS A 520 -24.04 -23.89 0.52
N GLY A 521 -23.68 -25.07 1.02
CA GLY A 521 -24.20 -25.64 2.25
C GLY A 521 -23.34 -25.42 3.49
N TRP A 522 -22.01 -25.41 3.36
CA TRP A 522 -21.06 -25.52 4.48
C TRP A 522 -19.93 -24.50 4.50
N LEU A 523 -19.76 -23.67 3.45
CA LEU A 523 -18.71 -22.64 3.40
C LEU A 523 -19.24 -21.23 3.21
N CYS A 524 -20.38 -21.05 2.55
CA CYS A 524 -20.91 -19.73 2.24
C CYS A 524 -21.47 -19.03 3.50
N PRO A 525 -20.90 -17.88 3.95
CA PRO A 525 -21.37 -17.16 5.14
C PRO A 525 -22.81 -16.67 5.02
N PHE A 526 -23.16 -16.06 3.89
CA PHE A 526 -24.52 -15.58 3.66
C PHE A 526 -25.53 -16.73 3.57
N GLY A 527 -25.14 -17.84 2.92
CA GLY A 527 -25.95 -19.05 2.89
C GLY A 527 -26.19 -19.63 4.28
N ALA A 528 -25.18 -19.59 5.16
CA ALA A 528 -25.31 -20.00 6.56
C ALA A 528 -26.26 -19.07 7.34
N MET A 529 -26.17 -17.74 7.15
CA MET A 529 -27.11 -16.79 7.76
C MET A 529 -28.55 -17.10 7.38
N GLN A 530 -28.84 -17.34 6.09
CA GLN A 530 -30.20 -17.69 5.65
C GLN A 530 -30.72 -18.98 6.26
N GLU A 531 -29.84 -19.94 6.57
CA GLU A 531 -30.20 -21.19 7.22
C GLU A 531 -30.47 -20.99 8.71
N VAL A 532 -29.64 -20.21 9.41
CA VAL A 532 -29.87 -19.81 10.80
C VAL A 532 -31.20 -19.07 10.94
N VAL A 533 -31.52 -18.16 10.01
CA VAL A 533 -32.82 -17.47 9.95
C VAL A 533 -33.97 -18.46 9.78
N ALA A 534 -33.81 -19.48 8.93
CA ALA A 534 -34.83 -20.53 8.78
C ALA A 534 -34.99 -21.42 10.03
N LEU A 535 -33.90 -21.68 10.78
CA LEU A 535 -33.96 -22.37 12.07
C LEU A 535 -34.68 -21.53 13.14
N ILE A 536 -34.43 -20.22 13.16
CA ILE A 536 -35.14 -19.26 14.02
C ILE A 536 -36.64 -19.23 13.65
N ALA A 537 -36.97 -19.20 12.35
CA ALA A 537 -38.36 -19.26 11.89
C ALA A 537 -39.07 -20.54 12.38
N ALA A 538 -38.38 -21.69 12.33
CA ALA A 538 -38.92 -22.95 12.85
C ALA A 538 -39.15 -22.90 14.37
N LYS A 539 -38.23 -22.28 15.13
CA LYS A 539 -38.37 -22.08 16.59
C LYS A 539 -39.54 -21.13 16.92
N LEU A 540 -39.75 -20.10 16.11
CA LEU A 540 -40.87 -19.16 16.20
C LEU A 540 -42.18 -19.69 15.60
N LYS A 541 -42.22 -20.96 15.16
CA LYS A 541 -43.38 -21.62 14.54
C LYS A 541 -43.92 -20.92 13.29
N ILE A 542 -43.08 -20.15 12.59
CA ILE A 542 -43.45 -19.51 11.31
C ILE A 542 -43.54 -20.61 10.24
N LYS A 543 -44.70 -20.70 9.57
CA LYS A 543 -44.93 -21.71 8.53
C LYS A 543 -44.11 -21.38 7.27
N GLN A 544 -43.20 -22.28 6.89
CA GLN A 544 -42.47 -22.19 5.63
C GLN A 544 -43.37 -22.50 4.44
N ILE A 545 -43.25 -21.71 3.38
CA ILE A 545 -44.06 -21.81 2.15
C ILE A 545 -43.28 -22.63 1.11
N LYS A 546 -43.87 -23.71 0.60
CA LYS A 546 -43.37 -24.42 -0.57
C LYS A 546 -44.00 -23.86 -1.84
N ILE A 547 -43.17 -23.43 -2.78
CA ILE A 547 -43.60 -22.89 -4.07
C ILE A 547 -43.98 -24.05 -5.01
N LYS A 548 -45.05 -23.88 -5.80
CA LYS A 548 -45.44 -24.90 -6.79
C LYS A 548 -44.30 -25.14 -7.80
N PRO A 549 -44.10 -26.37 -8.29
CA PRO A 549 -42.96 -26.72 -9.14
C PRO A 549 -42.77 -25.83 -10.37
N LYS A 550 -43.86 -25.43 -11.06
CA LYS A 550 -43.80 -24.56 -12.25
C LYS A 550 -43.13 -23.22 -11.96
N TYR A 551 -43.56 -22.53 -10.90
CA TYR A 551 -43.00 -21.23 -10.51
C TYR A 551 -41.59 -21.36 -9.93
N HIS A 552 -41.32 -22.46 -9.23
CA HIS A 552 -39.99 -22.75 -8.72
C HIS A 552 -38.94 -22.85 -9.84
N THR A 553 -39.21 -23.65 -10.87
CA THR A 553 -38.29 -23.82 -12.01
C THR A 553 -38.12 -22.53 -12.81
N ALA A 554 -39.19 -21.73 -12.98
CA ALA A 554 -39.10 -20.43 -13.63
C ALA A 554 -38.21 -19.45 -12.82
N ALA A 555 -38.44 -19.33 -11.52
CA ALA A 555 -37.67 -18.44 -10.66
C ALA A 555 -36.19 -18.86 -10.54
N GLN A 556 -35.88 -20.15 -10.64
CA GLN A 556 -34.49 -20.63 -10.69
C GLN A 556 -33.73 -20.16 -11.93
N LYS A 557 -34.41 -19.81 -13.03
CA LYS A 557 -33.74 -19.28 -14.23
C LYS A 557 -33.18 -17.87 -14.01
N ILE A 558 -33.74 -17.11 -13.07
CA ILE A 558 -33.36 -15.71 -12.81
C ILE A 558 -31.87 -15.59 -12.47
N LYS A 559 -31.34 -16.42 -11.56
CA LYS A 559 -29.90 -16.43 -11.22
C LYS A 559 -28.98 -16.69 -12.42
N TYR A 560 -29.42 -17.47 -13.42
CA TYR A 560 -28.63 -17.72 -14.64
C TYR A 560 -28.66 -16.52 -15.58
N VAL A 561 -29.82 -15.85 -15.70
CA VAL A 561 -29.94 -14.60 -16.46
C VAL A 561 -29.05 -13.52 -15.84
N LEU A 562 -29.07 -13.38 -14.51
CA LEU A 562 -28.20 -12.45 -13.79
C LEU A 562 -26.72 -12.74 -14.03
N LEU A 563 -26.30 -14.02 -13.97
CA LEU A 563 -24.93 -14.41 -14.25
C LEU A 563 -24.50 -14.03 -15.68
N ILE A 564 -25.31 -14.36 -16.68
CA ILE A 564 -25.00 -14.06 -18.09
C ILE A 564 -24.87 -12.54 -18.29
N LEU A 565 -25.79 -11.76 -17.71
CA LEU A 565 -25.77 -10.30 -17.79
C LEU A 565 -24.51 -9.72 -17.15
N LEU A 566 -24.14 -10.17 -15.94
CA LEU A 566 -22.93 -9.71 -15.26
C LEU A 566 -21.66 -10.04 -16.04
N VAL A 567 -21.55 -11.27 -16.56
CA VAL A 567 -20.40 -11.68 -17.39
C VAL A 567 -20.33 -10.87 -18.68
N ALA A 568 -21.47 -10.66 -19.37
CA ALA A 568 -21.52 -9.84 -20.57
C ALA A 568 -21.09 -8.38 -20.31
N CYS A 569 -21.57 -7.78 -19.21
CA CYS A 569 -21.16 -6.44 -18.81
C CYS A 569 -19.66 -6.36 -18.47
N SER A 570 -19.08 -7.41 -17.87
CA SER A 570 -17.65 -7.41 -17.53
C SER A 570 -16.71 -7.33 -18.74
N PHE A 571 -17.17 -7.80 -19.92
CA PHE A 571 -16.43 -7.64 -21.17
C PHE A 571 -16.58 -6.24 -21.80
N TYR A 572 -17.62 -5.49 -21.43
CA TYR A 572 -17.85 -4.13 -21.91
C TYR A 572 -17.17 -3.08 -21.04
N SER A 573 -17.38 -3.15 -19.72
CA SER A 573 -16.77 -2.26 -18.74
C SER A 573 -16.66 -2.94 -17.38
N LEU A 574 -15.45 -2.92 -16.80
CA LEU A 574 -15.17 -3.47 -15.48
C LEU A 574 -15.94 -2.71 -14.38
N THR A 575 -15.99 -1.37 -14.47
CA THR A 575 -16.67 -0.52 -13.47
C THR A 575 -18.17 -0.79 -13.43
N LEU A 576 -18.79 -0.99 -14.60
CA LEU A 576 -20.21 -1.28 -14.71
C LEU A 576 -20.53 -2.68 -14.15
N ALA A 577 -19.66 -3.66 -14.40
CA ALA A 577 -19.80 -5.00 -13.83
C ALA A 577 -19.68 -5.00 -12.30
N GLU A 578 -18.78 -4.21 -11.72
CA GLU A 578 -18.64 -4.07 -10.26
C GLU A 578 -19.87 -3.43 -9.62
N GLN A 579 -20.44 -2.38 -10.24
CA GLN A 579 -21.68 -1.76 -9.77
C GLN A 579 -22.86 -2.73 -9.83
N LEU A 580 -22.99 -3.51 -10.91
CA LEU A 580 -24.05 -4.51 -11.02
C LEU A 580 -23.84 -5.71 -10.09
N ALA A 581 -22.58 -6.04 -9.74
CA ALA A 581 -22.27 -7.09 -8.78
C ALA A 581 -22.76 -6.78 -7.36
N GLU A 582 -23.17 -5.53 -7.07
CA GLU A 582 -23.84 -5.16 -5.82
C GLU A 582 -25.21 -5.82 -5.63
N VAL A 583 -25.75 -6.48 -6.67
CA VAL A 583 -26.89 -7.41 -6.52
C VAL A 583 -26.61 -8.51 -5.49
N GLU A 584 -25.32 -8.84 -5.27
CA GLU A 584 -24.90 -9.75 -4.22
C GLU A 584 -24.88 -9.03 -2.86
N PRO A 585 -25.65 -9.48 -1.86
CA PRO A 585 -25.71 -8.84 -0.53
C PRO A 585 -24.43 -9.07 0.29
N PHE A 586 -23.42 -9.68 -0.31
CA PHE A 586 -22.16 -10.14 0.26
C PHE A 586 -21.36 -9.01 0.91
N LYS A 587 -21.01 -7.98 0.11
CA LYS A 587 -20.28 -6.80 0.60
C LYS A 587 -21.02 -6.09 1.74
N THR A 588 -22.35 -5.99 1.64
CA THR A 588 -23.16 -5.29 2.65
C THR A 588 -23.32 -6.10 3.95
N SER A 589 -23.51 -7.41 3.87
CA SER A 589 -23.83 -8.25 5.03
C SER A 589 -22.61 -8.78 5.78
N ILE A 590 -21.50 -9.05 5.07
CA ILE A 590 -20.29 -9.66 5.65
C ILE A 590 -19.15 -8.66 5.72
N THR A 591 -18.83 -7.99 4.61
CA THR A 591 -17.66 -7.07 4.55
C THR A 591 -17.88 -5.79 5.32
N LEU A 592 -19.07 -5.20 5.20
CA LEU A 592 -19.40 -3.92 5.82
C LEU A 592 -20.27 -4.05 7.08
N ASN A 593 -20.55 -5.27 7.55
CA ASN A 593 -21.31 -5.50 8.78
C ASN A 593 -22.63 -4.72 8.87
N PHE A 594 -23.35 -4.56 7.75
CA PHE A 594 -24.57 -3.74 7.61
C PHE A 594 -24.38 -2.23 7.85
N VAL A 595 -23.14 -1.73 7.91
CA VAL A 595 -22.80 -0.30 7.97
C VAL A 595 -22.58 0.22 6.55
N ARG A 596 -23.68 0.46 5.83
CA ARG A 596 -23.66 0.97 4.44
C ARG A 596 -24.86 1.89 4.20
N TYR A 597 -24.85 2.63 3.09
CA TYR A 597 -25.99 3.39 2.58
C TYR A 597 -27.29 2.56 2.64
N TRP A 598 -28.34 3.16 3.19
CA TRP A 598 -29.53 2.47 3.70
C TRP A 598 -30.27 1.55 2.71
N PRO A 599 -30.36 1.83 1.38
CA PRO A 599 -31.06 0.94 0.45
C PRO A 599 -30.38 -0.43 0.32
N PHE A 600 -29.05 -0.48 0.39
CA PHE A 600 -28.31 -1.75 0.33
C PHE A 600 -28.53 -2.60 1.58
N VAL A 601 -28.56 -1.95 2.75
CA VAL A 601 -28.85 -2.60 4.02
C VAL A 601 -30.28 -3.15 4.01
N LEU A 602 -31.24 -2.32 3.58
CA LEU A 602 -32.64 -2.71 3.45
C LEU A 602 -32.79 -3.91 2.50
N TYR A 603 -32.12 -3.89 1.35
CA TYR A 603 -32.13 -5.01 0.40
C TYR A 603 -31.57 -6.30 1.01
N ALA A 604 -30.41 -6.25 1.68
CA ALA A 604 -29.82 -7.43 2.32
C ALA A 604 -30.73 -7.99 3.44
N VAL A 605 -31.29 -7.12 4.28
CA VAL A 605 -32.23 -7.51 5.33
C VAL A 605 -33.52 -8.08 4.74
N LEU A 606 -34.05 -7.50 3.66
CA LEU A 606 -35.23 -8.02 2.97
C LEU A 606 -34.99 -9.45 2.47
N LEU A 607 -33.83 -9.74 1.89
CA LEU A 607 -33.47 -11.10 1.46
C LEU A 607 -33.39 -12.10 2.62
N LEU A 608 -32.89 -11.68 3.79
CA LEU A 608 -32.89 -12.49 5.00
C LEU A 608 -34.33 -12.70 5.51
N VAL A 609 -35.16 -11.66 5.56
CA VAL A 609 -36.56 -11.75 5.98
C VAL A 609 -37.37 -12.67 5.05
N LEU A 610 -37.17 -12.59 3.74
CA LEU A 610 -37.77 -13.53 2.77
C LEU A 610 -37.34 -14.98 3.06
N SER A 611 -36.15 -15.17 3.60
CA SER A 611 -35.63 -16.48 3.98
C SER A 611 -36.35 -17.10 5.19
N LEU A 612 -37.06 -16.31 6.00
CA LEU A 612 -37.94 -16.82 7.06
C LEU A 612 -39.11 -17.65 6.48
N LYS A 613 -39.68 -17.21 5.35
CA LYS A 613 -40.82 -17.87 4.70
C LYS A 613 -40.38 -18.89 3.64
N ILE A 614 -39.33 -18.59 2.88
CA ILE A 614 -38.82 -19.44 1.80
C ILE A 614 -37.37 -19.79 2.10
N HIS A 615 -37.11 -21.05 2.42
CA HIS A 615 -35.79 -21.52 2.82
C HIS A 615 -34.70 -21.17 1.78
N LYS A 616 -33.68 -20.39 2.21
CA LYS A 616 -32.57 -19.87 1.39
C LYS A 616 -33.02 -19.18 0.08
N PHE A 617 -33.93 -18.21 0.18
CA PHE A 617 -34.51 -17.49 -0.97
C PHE A 617 -33.45 -16.96 -1.98
N TYR A 618 -32.49 -16.17 -1.51
CA TYR A 618 -31.41 -15.62 -2.34
C TYR A 618 -30.57 -16.70 -3.05
N CYS A 619 -30.01 -17.69 -2.32
CA CYS A 619 -29.21 -18.76 -2.92
C CYS A 619 -30.01 -19.60 -3.94
N ARG A 620 -31.33 -19.66 -3.81
CA ARG A 620 -32.22 -20.43 -4.68
C ARG A 620 -32.54 -19.71 -5.99
N TYR A 621 -32.71 -18.38 -5.96
CA TYR A 621 -33.29 -17.63 -7.09
C TYR A 621 -32.43 -16.49 -7.64
N LEU A 622 -31.59 -15.86 -6.82
CA LEU A 622 -30.90 -14.61 -7.19
C LEU A 622 -29.38 -14.74 -7.24
N CYS A 623 -28.78 -15.69 -6.54
CA CYS A 623 -27.32 -15.81 -6.39
C CYS A 623 -26.59 -16.14 -7.72
N PRO A 624 -25.87 -15.19 -8.35
CA PRO A 624 -25.17 -15.41 -9.61
C PRO A 624 -23.97 -16.35 -9.43
N LEU A 625 -23.20 -16.19 -8.34
CA LEU A 625 -22.14 -17.14 -7.97
C LEU A 625 -22.65 -18.58 -7.88
N GLY A 626 -23.80 -18.78 -7.25
CA GLY A 626 -24.44 -20.10 -7.14
C GLY A 626 -24.86 -20.69 -8.48
N ALA A 627 -25.25 -19.85 -9.44
CA ALA A 627 -25.51 -20.27 -10.82
C ALA A 627 -24.22 -20.69 -11.53
N GLY A 628 -23.13 -19.94 -11.37
CA GLY A 628 -21.82 -20.29 -11.94
C GLY A 628 -21.32 -21.64 -11.43
N LEU A 629 -21.36 -21.87 -10.12
CA LEU A 629 -20.99 -23.14 -9.52
C LEU A 629 -21.93 -24.29 -9.93
N ALA A 630 -23.21 -24.01 -10.21
CA ALA A 630 -24.16 -25.03 -10.68
C ALA A 630 -23.90 -25.46 -12.13
N ILE A 631 -23.38 -24.57 -12.98
CA ILE A 631 -22.99 -24.89 -14.36
C ILE A 631 -21.78 -25.82 -14.35
N ILE A 632 -20.74 -25.46 -13.61
CA ILE A 632 -19.49 -26.23 -13.55
C ILE A 632 -19.72 -27.55 -12.79
N GLY A 633 -20.50 -27.53 -11.70
CA GLY A 633 -20.74 -28.67 -10.81
C GLY A 633 -21.89 -29.59 -11.22
N ARG A 634 -22.35 -29.53 -12.48
CA ARG A 634 -23.52 -30.30 -12.95
C ARG A 634 -23.28 -31.81 -13.01
N TYR A 635 -22.02 -32.22 -13.20
CA TYR A 635 -21.62 -33.62 -13.33
C TYR A 635 -20.56 -33.97 -12.29
N PRO A 636 -20.91 -34.06 -11.00
CA PRO A 636 -19.96 -34.49 -9.99
C PRO A 636 -19.54 -35.94 -10.25
N ILE A 637 -18.26 -36.23 -10.05
CA ILE A 637 -17.69 -37.57 -10.21
C ILE A 637 -18.31 -38.55 -9.20
N PHE A 638 -18.53 -38.10 -7.95
CA PHE A 638 -19.04 -38.95 -6.87
C PHE A 638 -20.48 -38.59 -6.45
N LYS A 639 -21.44 -39.44 -6.84
CA LYS A 639 -22.85 -39.33 -6.41
C LYS A 639 -23.11 -40.11 -5.11
N TRP A 640 -22.52 -39.68 -4.00
CA TRP A 640 -22.56 -40.44 -2.74
C TRP A 640 -23.90 -40.44 -1.99
N ILE A 641 -24.87 -39.59 -2.34
CA ILE A 641 -26.18 -39.63 -1.66
C ILE A 641 -26.99 -40.79 -2.22
N ARG A 642 -26.94 -41.93 -1.52
CA ARG A 642 -27.72 -43.12 -1.85
C ARG A 642 -29.21 -42.87 -1.59
N ARG A 643 -30.04 -43.40 -2.50
CA ARG A 643 -31.51 -43.41 -2.38
C ARG A 643 -31.97 -44.86 -2.43
N ARG A 644 -33.00 -45.18 -1.65
CA ARG A 644 -33.65 -46.49 -1.69
C ARG A 644 -34.64 -46.55 -2.86
N GLU A 645 -34.99 -47.74 -3.32
CA GLU A 645 -35.92 -47.91 -4.46
C GLU A 645 -37.31 -47.35 -4.17
N GLU A 646 -37.77 -47.39 -2.92
CA GLU A 646 -39.09 -46.89 -2.52
C GLU A 646 -39.14 -45.34 -2.44
N CYS A 647 -37.98 -44.68 -2.59
CA CYS A 647 -37.89 -43.21 -2.60
C CYS A 647 -38.40 -42.64 -3.93
N GLY A 648 -39.44 -41.82 -3.88
CA GLY A 648 -40.10 -41.26 -5.07
C GLY A 648 -41.38 -42.01 -5.42
N SER A 649 -41.42 -43.33 -5.27
CA SER A 649 -42.65 -44.11 -5.39
C SER A 649 -42.60 -45.32 -4.45
N PRO A 650 -43.45 -45.42 -3.40
CA PRO A 650 -44.49 -44.45 -2.98
C PRO A 650 -43.99 -43.35 -2.01
N CYS A 651 -42.75 -43.42 -1.50
CA CYS A 651 -42.31 -42.52 -0.42
C CYS A 651 -41.87 -41.13 -0.91
N GLN A 652 -42.62 -40.09 -0.52
CA GLN A 652 -42.33 -38.68 -0.86
C GLN A 652 -41.83 -37.84 0.33
N LEU A 653 -41.50 -38.47 1.48
CA LEU A 653 -41.15 -37.74 2.72
C LEU A 653 -39.95 -36.80 2.55
N CYS A 654 -38.85 -37.33 1.99
CA CYS A 654 -37.62 -36.55 1.84
C CYS A 654 -37.83 -35.31 0.96
N ARG A 655 -38.55 -35.46 -0.17
CA ARG A 655 -38.88 -34.36 -1.07
C ARG A 655 -39.80 -33.34 -0.42
N ASN A 656 -40.89 -33.80 0.21
CA ASN A 656 -41.95 -32.90 0.68
C ASN A 656 -41.65 -32.25 2.04
N LYS A 657 -40.91 -32.92 2.93
CA LYS A 657 -40.74 -32.48 4.33
C LYS A 657 -39.31 -32.23 4.77
N LYS A 658 -38.29 -32.80 4.10
CA LYS A 658 -36.89 -32.71 4.55
C LYS A 658 -36.01 -31.85 3.65
N CYS A 659 -36.21 -31.89 2.34
CA CYS A 659 -35.49 -31.04 1.40
C CYS A 659 -36.08 -29.63 1.43
N GLY A 660 -35.35 -28.68 2.04
CA GLY A 660 -35.74 -27.26 2.09
C GLY A 660 -35.51 -26.49 0.78
N ILE A 661 -34.55 -26.95 -0.05
CA ILE A 661 -34.21 -26.32 -1.33
C ILE A 661 -34.97 -26.93 -2.53
N ASP A 662 -35.77 -27.97 -2.30
CA ASP A 662 -36.52 -28.73 -3.32
C ASP A 662 -35.67 -29.33 -4.47
N ALA A 663 -34.44 -29.75 -4.17
CA ALA A 663 -33.53 -30.42 -5.12
C ALA A 663 -33.87 -31.90 -5.40
N ILE A 664 -34.90 -32.47 -4.77
CA ILE A 664 -35.32 -33.87 -5.01
C ILE A 664 -36.47 -33.89 -6.01
N LYS A 665 -36.29 -34.61 -7.12
CA LYS A 665 -37.30 -34.77 -8.18
C LYS A 665 -38.46 -35.66 -7.73
N PRO A 666 -39.62 -35.60 -8.41
CA PRO A 666 -40.75 -36.50 -8.11
C PRO A 666 -40.38 -37.98 -8.17
N THR A 667 -39.46 -38.35 -9.07
CA THR A 667 -38.90 -39.70 -9.23
C THR A 667 -38.06 -40.18 -8.04
N GLY A 668 -37.68 -39.28 -7.12
CA GLY A 668 -36.82 -39.60 -5.99
C GLY A 668 -35.33 -39.27 -6.20
N ASP A 669 -34.95 -38.95 -7.45
CA ASP A 669 -33.58 -38.57 -7.84
C ASP A 669 -33.18 -37.21 -7.27
N ILE A 670 -31.88 -37.05 -7.03
CA ILE A 670 -31.29 -35.81 -6.54
C ILE A 670 -30.75 -35.01 -7.71
N ASP A 671 -31.18 -33.75 -7.82
CA ASP A 671 -30.56 -32.78 -8.69
C ASP A 671 -29.31 -32.20 -8.01
N TYR A 672 -28.14 -32.73 -8.35
CA TYR A 672 -26.85 -32.27 -7.80
C TYR A 672 -26.49 -30.84 -8.22
N ALA A 673 -27.05 -30.34 -9.32
CA ALA A 673 -26.87 -28.94 -9.71
C ALA A 673 -27.65 -28.00 -8.77
N GLU A 674 -28.63 -28.49 -8.01
CA GLU A 674 -29.41 -27.71 -7.03
C GLU A 674 -29.19 -28.10 -5.57
N CYS A 675 -28.65 -29.29 -5.31
CA CYS A 675 -28.45 -29.84 -3.98
C CYS A 675 -27.38 -29.07 -3.19
N ILE A 676 -27.75 -28.62 -1.98
CA ILE A 676 -26.84 -27.97 -1.03
C ILE A 676 -26.18 -28.95 -0.04
N GLN A 677 -26.35 -30.27 -0.26
CA GLN A 677 -25.80 -31.33 0.59
C GLN A 677 -25.96 -31.08 2.10
N CYS A 678 -27.18 -30.70 2.51
CA CYS A 678 -27.52 -30.45 3.91
C CYS A 678 -27.61 -31.70 4.80
N LEU A 679 -27.48 -32.89 4.21
CA LEU A 679 -27.55 -34.23 4.83
C LEU A 679 -28.89 -34.62 5.50
N GLU A 680 -29.90 -33.74 5.54
CA GLU A 680 -31.22 -34.03 6.13
C GLU A 680 -31.93 -35.25 5.52
N CYS A 681 -31.78 -35.46 4.21
CA CYS A 681 -32.34 -36.65 3.54
C CYS A 681 -31.58 -37.93 3.90
N VAL A 682 -30.27 -37.85 4.11
CA VAL A 682 -29.42 -38.99 4.51
C VAL A 682 -29.74 -39.39 5.95
N VAL A 683 -29.81 -38.41 6.86
CA VAL A 683 -30.23 -38.63 8.27
C VAL A 683 -31.60 -39.31 8.34
N THR A 684 -32.52 -38.90 7.47
CA THR A 684 -33.87 -39.49 7.43
C THR A 684 -33.86 -40.94 6.93
N ILE A 685 -33.01 -41.28 5.94
CA ILE A 685 -32.91 -42.64 5.38
C ILE A 685 -32.17 -43.59 6.34
N GLU A 686 -31.10 -43.12 6.96
CA GLU A 686 -30.24 -43.91 7.86
C GLU A 686 -30.86 -44.11 9.24
N SER A 687 -31.76 -43.23 9.68
CA SER A 687 -32.44 -43.38 10.97
C SER A 687 -33.67 -44.31 10.86
N PRO A 688 -33.69 -45.46 11.57
CA PRO A 688 -34.80 -46.41 11.52
C PRO A 688 -36.14 -45.83 12.00
N LYS A 689 -36.08 -44.81 12.87
CA LYS A 689 -37.27 -44.15 13.45
C LYS A 689 -37.87 -43.08 12.53
N LEU A 690 -37.06 -42.48 11.66
CA LEU A 690 -37.48 -41.36 10.78
C LEU A 690 -37.86 -41.84 9.38
N CYS A 691 -37.23 -42.91 8.88
CA CYS A 691 -37.57 -43.50 7.59
C CYS A 691 -38.95 -44.17 7.65
N VAL A 692 -39.88 -43.69 6.81
CA VAL A 692 -41.24 -44.24 6.70
C VAL A 692 -41.20 -45.72 6.36
N VAL A 693 -40.37 -46.12 5.40
CA VAL A 693 -40.25 -47.52 4.96
C VAL A 693 -39.89 -48.44 6.13
N ASN A 694 -38.85 -48.10 6.89
CA ASN A 694 -38.42 -48.90 8.06
C ASN A 694 -39.46 -48.88 9.19
N LYS A 695 -40.11 -47.73 9.41
CA LYS A 695 -41.13 -47.56 10.44
C LYS A 695 -42.37 -48.42 10.19
N TYR A 696 -42.77 -48.61 8.93
CA TYR A 696 -43.92 -49.44 8.56
C TYR A 696 -43.53 -50.90 8.29
N ALA A 697 -42.31 -51.19 7.84
CA ALA A 697 -41.81 -52.57 7.71
C ALA A 697 -41.77 -53.32 9.05
N ASN A 698 -41.43 -52.63 10.14
CA ASN A 698 -41.45 -53.22 11.50
C ASN A 698 -42.85 -53.41 12.09
N LYS A 699 -43.91 -52.87 11.48
CA LYS A 699 -45.31 -53.05 11.93
C LYS A 699 -45.99 -54.28 11.32
N THR A 700 -45.50 -54.78 10.18
CA THR A 700 -45.99 -55.99 9.52
C THR A 700 -45.17 -57.21 9.96
N LYS A 701 -45.37 -57.68 11.19
CA LYS A 701 -45.24 -59.12 11.49
C LYS A 701 -46.64 -59.74 11.31
N PRO A 702 -46.78 -60.84 10.56
CA PRO A 702 -48.10 -61.38 10.21
C PRO A 702 -48.80 -61.92 11.46
N SER A 703 -50.01 -61.42 11.73
CA SER A 703 -50.97 -62.13 12.56
C SER A 703 -51.25 -63.47 11.91
N GLN A 704 -50.99 -64.55 12.64
CA GLN A 704 -51.32 -65.93 12.27
C GLN A 704 -52.68 -65.99 11.58
N ILE A 705 -52.68 -66.46 10.32
CA ILE A 705 -53.89 -66.97 9.68
C ILE A 705 -54.30 -68.18 10.52
N LYS A 706 -55.32 -68.00 11.36
CA LYS A 706 -56.04 -69.10 12.00
C LYS A 706 -56.75 -69.84 10.87
N ILE A 707 -56.21 -71.00 10.49
CA ILE A 707 -56.94 -72.00 9.72
C ILE A 707 -58.13 -72.40 10.59
N LEU A 708 -59.32 -71.87 10.26
CA LEU A 708 -60.58 -72.39 10.75
C LEU A 708 -60.87 -73.64 9.93
N ASN A 709 -60.68 -74.80 10.56
CA ASN A 709 -61.30 -76.05 10.13
C ASN A 709 -62.81 -75.82 10.00
N CYS A 710 -63.33 -75.91 8.78
CA CYS A 710 -64.75 -76.18 8.56
C CYS A 710 -64.85 -77.64 8.15
N ASN A 711 -65.12 -78.50 9.13
CA ASN A 711 -65.73 -79.80 8.88
C ASN A 711 -67.22 -79.53 8.56
N GLN A 712 -67.63 -79.85 7.33
CA GLN A 712 -68.89 -80.53 7.02
C GLN A 712 -68.87 -80.99 5.57
#